data_AF-A0A4Z0A870-F1
#
_entry.id   AF-A0A4Z0A870-F1
#
_cell.length_a   1.000
_cell.length_b   1.000
_cell.length_c   1.000
_cell.angle_alpha   90.00
_cell.angle_beta   90.00
_cell.angle_gamma   90.00
#
_symmetry.space_group_name_H-M   'P 1'
#
loop_
_entity.id
_entity.type
_entity.pdbx_description
1 polymer ?
#
loop_
_entity_poly.entity_id
_entity_poly.type
_entity_poly.pdbx_seq_one_letter_code
_entity_poly.pdbx_strand_id
1 'polypeptide(L)'
;MTTGLQVFTGENVLLPGQESPRPATIEVSLGSGKITAVHLGKRSVADYAGLTGAQWTDVGEKYILPGLIDAHVHLNEPGRTDWEGFWTGTRAAASGGITTVVDMPLNSIPPTTTVENLELKREAARGQCWTDVAFWGGVIPGNQDHLRPLVESGVKGFKCFLIESGVEEFPCVAENDLDPAMSALQDTGSVLLFHAEVDTSHPNEEPVKGDPTLYSTFLESRPQRFEVDAISRIVKLQRKYPNLRCHIVHLSAASALPIIRDAKAEGLKLTVETCFHYLCLSAPSIPHGHPEFKCCPPIRDEANRQALWEALLDGTVDFVVSDHSPCVAELKKMDEGDIMSAWGGISTLGLGLSLLWTESQKRGVSISKIIDWTSLQTAKHAGLDDRKGKIAAGYDADLIIWDPHAEYKSQYADNKETDRARGGKLKEEPVQKPKPKTHRGKKRSTQELKQEGGGVEDTEVPEKKPRNEVEETVEEGKTVEEGETEKEGKKHGRKYIWQPGVIERGHIYFFYRPKIAVEEASSLDDVARLYMLLVPRPPEFSMPADDSSKQQENKGEEEMTLISEGADVVPAKEIPTAKKHYRLLVIGRKHLPDPDAGPGRKQTFWATVTAVGDDLTSVEKGLGERSYETKTRGHRHESTARLAGRGAYAFVNNEPRVPSGAETHFGYHLSHPTDIGEVQEALGILKASSYVVQVKNPLGPPTAIVRAKPEYRRVKYPDWIMSDIFGKGERGRESFGLRFTSAATPELLDYEGADLLLIAARSGDAGLDVSLGEGRGEALHEAEEKEAKESVDEIFKELATDYEKFPSEPLTGHWI
;
A
#
# COMPACT_ATOMS: atom_id res chain seq x y z
N MET A 1 20.98 -37.39 -11.95
CA MET A 1 21.56 -36.14 -12.47
C MET A 1 21.58 -35.15 -11.33
N THR A 2 22.74 -34.62 -10.93
CA THR A 2 22.87 -33.64 -9.84
C THR A 2 22.37 -32.28 -10.30
N THR A 3 21.11 -31.97 -10.01
CA THR A 3 20.47 -30.70 -10.35
C THR A 3 20.98 -29.57 -9.44
N GLY A 4 21.90 -28.75 -9.96
CA GLY A 4 22.29 -27.46 -9.38
C GLY A 4 23.05 -27.55 -8.05
N LEU A 5 24.38 -27.58 -8.14
CA LEU A 5 25.28 -27.37 -7.00
C LEU A 5 25.86 -25.95 -7.10
N GLN A 6 25.85 -25.21 -6.00
CA GLN A 6 26.58 -23.94 -5.82
C GLN A 6 27.67 -24.19 -4.77
N VAL A 7 28.88 -23.70 -5.02
CA VAL A 7 30.01 -23.83 -4.09
C VAL A 7 30.60 -22.47 -3.80
N PHE A 8 30.67 -22.12 -2.51
CA PHE A 8 31.35 -20.94 -2.01
C PHE A 8 32.65 -21.34 -1.32
N THR A 9 33.75 -20.65 -1.59
CA THR A 9 35.06 -20.88 -0.95
C THR A 9 35.67 -19.53 -0.56
N GLY A 10 36.50 -19.49 0.48
CA GLY A 10 37.14 -18.25 0.92
C GLY A 10 38.15 -18.48 2.04
N GLU A 11 39.00 -17.49 2.28
CA GLU A 11 40.00 -17.52 3.36
C GLU A 11 39.36 -17.30 4.74
N ASN A 12 38.21 -16.63 4.79
CA ASN A 12 37.58 -16.14 6.02
C ASN A 12 36.12 -16.58 6.17
N VAL A 13 35.88 -17.86 6.47
CA VAL A 13 34.53 -18.38 6.75
C VAL A 13 34.30 -18.48 8.26
N LEU A 14 33.24 -17.86 8.76
CA LEU A 14 32.86 -17.93 10.17
C LEU A 14 32.02 -19.19 10.43
N LEU A 15 32.69 -20.24 10.92
CA LEU A 15 32.07 -21.52 11.26
C LEU A 15 31.53 -21.54 12.70
N PRO A 16 30.55 -22.42 13.02
CA PRO A 16 29.94 -22.47 14.34
C PRO A 16 30.96 -22.68 15.47
N GLY A 17 30.90 -21.85 16.51
CA GLY A 17 31.77 -21.96 17.68
C GLY A 17 33.25 -21.62 17.42
N GLN A 18 33.58 -20.87 16.36
CA GLN A 18 34.92 -20.32 16.13
C GLN A 18 34.94 -18.82 16.49
N GLU A 19 35.93 -18.36 17.26
CA GLU A 19 36.07 -16.93 17.59
C GLU A 19 36.55 -16.07 16.42
N SER A 20 37.20 -16.69 15.42
CA SER A 20 37.73 -16.02 14.23
C SER A 20 37.37 -16.80 12.95
N PRO A 21 37.14 -16.10 11.82
CA PRO A 21 36.98 -16.75 10.52
C PRO A 21 38.21 -17.57 10.12
N ARG A 22 38.00 -18.58 9.27
CA ARG A 22 39.07 -19.49 8.79
C ARG A 22 38.80 -20.01 7.38
N PRO A 23 39.81 -20.54 6.66
CA PRO A 23 39.60 -21.06 5.32
C PRO A 23 38.63 -22.25 5.32
N ALA A 24 37.60 -22.20 4.46
CA ALA A 24 36.61 -23.27 4.30
C ALA A 24 35.93 -23.22 2.92
N THR A 25 35.21 -24.29 2.59
CA THR A 25 34.35 -24.40 1.40
C THR A 25 32.97 -24.90 1.80
N ILE A 26 31.92 -24.25 1.30
CA ILE A 26 30.50 -24.53 1.58
C ILE A 26 29.86 -25.02 0.29
N GLU A 27 29.20 -26.17 0.35
CA GLU A 27 28.38 -26.71 -0.74
C GLU A 27 26.90 -26.44 -0.47
N VAL A 28 26.20 -25.94 -1.49
CA VAL A 28 24.79 -25.55 -1.44
C VAL A 28 24.02 -26.23 -2.56
N SER A 29 22.91 -26.89 -2.22
CA SER A 29 21.97 -27.46 -3.18
C SER A 29 21.01 -26.36 -3.66
N LEU A 30 21.09 -25.98 -4.93
CA LEU A 30 20.18 -24.99 -5.54
C LEU A 30 18.73 -25.51 -5.63
N GLY A 31 18.53 -26.82 -5.59
CA GLY A 31 17.18 -27.43 -5.60
C GLY A 31 16.48 -27.39 -4.24
N SER A 32 17.22 -27.28 -3.13
CA SER A 32 16.65 -27.27 -1.77
C SER A 32 16.96 -26.00 -0.97
N GLY A 33 17.80 -25.11 -1.48
CA GLY A 33 18.24 -23.90 -0.78
C GLY A 33 19.09 -24.17 0.47
N LYS A 34 19.64 -25.38 0.64
CA LYS A 34 20.32 -25.84 1.86
C LYS A 34 21.79 -26.12 1.66
N ILE A 35 22.57 -25.89 2.71
CA ILE A 35 23.97 -26.29 2.82
C ILE A 35 24.01 -27.83 2.89
N THR A 36 24.69 -28.47 1.95
CA THR A 36 24.85 -29.94 1.90
C THR A 36 26.13 -30.42 2.58
N ALA A 37 27.20 -29.62 2.52
CA ALA A 37 28.47 -29.92 3.17
C ALA A 37 29.24 -28.64 3.52
N VAL A 38 30.11 -28.75 4.53
CA VAL A 38 31.10 -27.74 4.88
C VAL A 38 32.44 -28.45 5.04
N HIS A 39 33.45 -28.01 4.29
CA HIS A 39 34.79 -28.57 4.30
C HIS A 39 35.77 -27.56 4.89
N LEU A 40 36.69 -28.02 5.74
CA LEU A 40 37.78 -27.19 6.25
C LEU A 40 38.87 -27.01 5.18
N GLY A 41 39.41 -25.80 5.08
CA GLY A 41 40.33 -25.41 4.02
C GLY A 41 39.59 -25.00 2.75
N LYS A 42 40.25 -24.21 1.90
CA LYS A 42 39.75 -23.92 0.56
C LYS A 42 39.93 -25.13 -0.34
N ARG A 43 38.89 -25.41 -1.12
CA ARG A 43 38.95 -26.27 -2.30
C ARG A 43 39.02 -25.43 -3.57
N SER A 44 39.25 -26.10 -4.68
CA SER A 44 39.31 -25.58 -6.04
C SER A 44 38.32 -26.31 -6.94
N VAL A 45 38.06 -25.79 -8.15
CA VAL A 45 37.22 -26.46 -9.15
C VAL A 45 37.76 -27.86 -9.52
N ALA A 46 39.07 -28.10 -9.39
CA ALA A 46 39.69 -29.40 -9.67
C ALA A 46 39.28 -30.48 -8.66
N ASP A 47 38.99 -30.12 -7.40
CA ASP A 47 38.51 -31.04 -6.36
C ASP A 47 37.09 -31.56 -6.63
N TYR A 48 36.39 -30.93 -7.59
CA TYR A 48 35.04 -31.26 -8.05
C TYR A 48 35.04 -31.86 -9.46
N ALA A 49 36.20 -32.32 -9.96
CA ALA A 49 36.34 -32.95 -11.27
C ALA A 49 35.40 -34.16 -11.42
N GLY A 50 34.44 -34.04 -12.34
CA GLY A 50 33.37 -35.02 -12.59
C GLY A 50 31.96 -34.50 -12.31
N LEU A 51 31.82 -33.40 -11.56
CA LEU A 51 30.54 -32.73 -11.35
C LEU A 51 30.29 -31.69 -12.44
N THR A 52 29.43 -32.02 -13.41
CA THR A 52 29.03 -31.11 -14.47
C THR A 52 27.96 -30.13 -13.99
N GLY A 53 28.17 -28.83 -14.18
CA GLY A 53 27.17 -27.79 -13.92
C GLY A 53 27.14 -27.24 -12.50
N ALA A 54 28.19 -27.46 -11.71
CA ALA A 54 28.37 -26.73 -10.45
C ALA A 54 28.73 -25.25 -10.73
N GLN A 55 28.09 -24.34 -10.01
CA GLN A 55 28.46 -22.92 -9.96
C GLN A 55 29.47 -22.69 -8.83
N TRP A 56 30.43 -21.79 -9.04
CA TRP A 56 31.59 -21.60 -8.16
C TRP A 56 31.79 -20.12 -7.82
N THR A 57 32.11 -19.84 -6.56
CA THR A 57 32.42 -18.49 -6.07
C THR A 57 33.53 -18.54 -5.03
N ASP A 58 34.74 -18.12 -5.42
CA ASP A 58 35.81 -17.81 -4.46
C ASP A 58 35.67 -16.34 -4.06
N VAL A 59 35.49 -16.07 -2.77
CA VAL A 59 35.34 -14.71 -2.22
C VAL A 59 36.68 -14.11 -1.79
N GLY A 60 37.78 -14.86 -1.90
CA GLY A 60 39.11 -14.43 -1.48
C GLY A 60 39.15 -14.15 0.02
N GLU A 61 39.64 -12.96 0.37
CA GLU A 61 39.81 -12.49 1.75
C GLU A 61 38.51 -11.97 2.39
N LYS A 62 37.42 -11.83 1.61
CA LYS A 62 36.11 -11.42 2.16
C LYS A 62 35.57 -12.49 3.10
N TYR A 63 34.75 -12.05 4.04
CA TYR A 63 34.16 -12.91 5.04
C TYR A 63 32.93 -13.62 4.47
N ILE A 64 32.80 -14.93 4.72
CA ILE A 64 31.52 -15.64 4.58
C ILE A 64 30.92 -15.81 5.97
N LEU A 65 29.77 -15.19 6.18
CA LEU A 65 29.04 -15.15 7.45
C LEU A 65 27.64 -15.78 7.24
N PRO A 66 27.00 -16.36 8.27
CA PRO A 66 25.59 -16.71 8.19
C PRO A 66 24.73 -15.44 8.04
N GLY A 67 23.61 -15.55 7.34
CA GLY A 67 22.62 -14.49 7.19
C GLY A 67 22.13 -13.94 8.53
N LEU A 68 21.94 -12.62 8.62
CA LEU A 68 21.42 -12.01 9.84
C LEU A 68 19.92 -12.23 9.94
N ILE A 69 19.41 -12.23 11.16
CA ILE A 69 18.00 -12.42 11.45
C ILE A 69 17.56 -11.26 12.33
N ASP A 70 16.66 -10.42 11.81
CA ASP A 70 16.10 -9.32 12.58
C ASP A 70 14.74 -9.71 13.15
N ALA A 71 14.68 -9.79 14.48
CA ALA A 71 13.50 -10.21 15.21
C ALA A 71 12.50 -9.07 15.47
N HIS A 72 12.81 -7.83 15.11
CA HIS A 72 11.96 -6.68 15.41
C HIS A 72 11.89 -5.70 14.22
N VAL A 73 10.95 -5.96 13.32
CA VAL A 73 10.62 -5.06 12.20
C VAL A 73 9.13 -4.79 12.13
N HIS A 74 8.75 -3.62 11.62
CA HIS A 74 7.38 -3.24 11.31
C HIS A 74 7.29 -2.93 9.82
N LEU A 75 6.87 -3.92 9.02
CA LEU A 75 6.70 -3.78 7.56
C LEU A 75 5.33 -3.21 7.19
N ASN A 76 4.44 -3.07 8.18
CA ASN A 76 3.20 -2.27 8.12
C ASN A 76 2.14 -2.73 7.10
N GLU A 77 2.33 -3.88 6.45
CA GLU A 77 1.47 -4.43 5.42
C GLU A 77 0.69 -5.66 5.94
N PRO A 78 -0.61 -5.81 5.64
CA PRO A 78 -1.51 -4.88 4.92
C PRO A 78 -1.84 -3.61 5.68
N GLY A 79 -2.49 -2.64 5.03
CA GLY A 79 -3.19 -1.55 5.71
C GLY A 79 -2.40 -0.26 5.98
N ARG A 80 -1.08 -0.35 6.23
CA ARG A 80 -0.14 0.79 6.21
C ARG A 80 1.11 0.51 5.34
N THR A 81 0.93 -0.28 4.26
CA THR A 81 1.93 -0.62 3.23
C THR A 81 2.76 0.55 2.68
N ASP A 82 2.28 1.79 2.78
CA ASP A 82 2.96 3.01 2.31
C ASP A 82 3.98 3.55 3.32
N TRP A 83 4.01 3.01 4.53
CA TRP A 83 5.05 3.26 5.52
C TRP A 83 6.29 2.40 5.26
N GLU A 84 6.13 1.22 4.66
CA GLU A 84 7.21 0.36 4.16
C GLU A 84 6.66 -0.62 3.10
N GLY A 85 6.05 -1.73 3.52
CA GLY A 85 5.63 -2.84 2.66
C GLY A 85 6.68 -3.96 2.60
N PHE A 86 6.23 -5.19 2.32
CA PHE A 86 7.13 -6.35 2.30
C PHE A 86 8.19 -6.22 1.20
N TRP A 87 7.85 -5.69 0.02
CA TRP A 87 8.79 -5.52 -1.11
C TRP A 87 10.01 -4.66 -0.76
N THR A 88 9.81 -3.45 -0.22
CA THR A 88 10.91 -2.53 0.07
C THR A 88 11.62 -2.90 1.37
N GLY A 89 10.88 -3.30 2.41
CA GLY A 89 11.45 -3.69 3.69
C GLY A 89 12.34 -4.94 3.59
N THR A 90 11.87 -6.02 2.95
CA THR A 90 12.71 -7.22 2.76
C THR A 90 13.89 -6.95 1.82
N ARG A 91 13.75 -6.04 0.84
CA ARG A 91 14.87 -5.60 0.00
C ARG A 91 15.89 -4.77 0.78
N ALA A 92 15.45 -3.92 1.71
CA ALA A 92 16.34 -3.20 2.61
C ALA A 92 17.08 -4.18 3.54
N ALA A 93 16.39 -5.17 4.11
CA ALA A 93 16.99 -6.26 4.88
C ALA A 93 18.09 -6.99 4.07
N ALA A 94 17.78 -7.43 2.84
CA ALA A 94 18.74 -8.10 1.97
C ALA A 94 19.98 -7.23 1.69
N SER A 95 19.82 -5.91 1.52
CA SER A 95 20.94 -4.99 1.29
C SER A 95 21.89 -4.84 2.50
N GLY A 96 21.39 -5.07 3.72
CA GLY A 96 22.18 -5.08 4.97
C GLY A 96 22.71 -6.46 5.39
N GLY A 97 22.48 -7.51 4.59
CA GLY A 97 22.86 -8.89 4.92
C GLY A 97 21.88 -9.64 5.83
N ILE A 98 20.70 -9.06 6.11
CA ILE A 98 19.62 -9.75 6.81
C ILE A 98 18.90 -10.65 5.81
N THR A 99 18.88 -11.96 6.09
CA THR A 99 18.22 -12.98 5.25
C THR A 99 16.88 -13.42 5.81
N THR A 100 16.55 -13.03 7.05
CA THR A 100 15.25 -13.31 7.66
C THR A 100 14.80 -12.16 8.54
N VAL A 101 13.51 -11.82 8.45
CA VAL A 101 12.87 -10.83 9.33
C VAL A 101 11.67 -11.45 10.05
N VAL A 102 11.37 -10.98 11.25
CA VAL A 102 10.17 -11.37 12.01
C VAL A 102 9.30 -10.12 12.21
N ASP A 103 8.22 -10.05 11.44
CA ASP A 103 7.35 -8.87 11.38
C ASP A 103 6.41 -8.79 12.59
N MET A 104 6.36 -7.59 13.19
CA MET A 104 5.57 -7.26 14.37
C MET A 104 4.06 -7.22 14.07
N PRO A 105 3.19 -7.44 15.08
CA PRO A 105 1.76 -7.63 14.83
C PRO A 105 0.97 -6.32 14.66
N LEU A 106 1.58 -5.16 14.86
CA LEU A 106 0.94 -3.84 14.84
C LEU A 106 1.40 -3.00 13.65
N ASN A 107 0.89 -1.77 13.57
CA ASN A 107 1.00 -0.83 12.45
C ASN A 107 0.38 -1.33 11.12
N SER A 108 0.43 -2.63 10.82
CA SER A 108 -0.43 -3.28 9.83
C SER A 108 -1.90 -3.23 10.27
N ILE A 109 -2.82 -3.02 9.33
CA ILE A 109 -4.27 -3.02 9.56
C ILE A 109 -4.92 -4.12 8.69
N PRO A 110 -5.62 -5.11 9.29
CA PRO A 110 -5.76 -5.32 10.73
C PRO A 110 -4.45 -5.81 11.38
N PRO A 111 -4.27 -5.57 12.69
CA PRO A 111 -3.13 -6.11 13.43
C PRO A 111 -3.24 -7.63 13.59
N THR A 112 -2.11 -8.33 13.73
CA THR A 112 -2.01 -9.80 13.76
C THR A 112 -2.42 -10.41 15.12
N THR A 113 -3.65 -10.12 15.54
CA THR A 113 -4.26 -10.51 16.82
C THR A 113 -5.21 -11.71 16.72
N THR A 114 -5.51 -12.18 15.52
CA THR A 114 -6.30 -13.39 15.21
C THR A 114 -5.64 -14.19 14.07
N VAL A 115 -6.03 -15.46 13.92
CA VAL A 115 -5.56 -16.32 12.80
C VAL A 115 -5.94 -15.75 11.43
N GLU A 116 -7.14 -15.17 11.31
CA GLU A 116 -7.57 -14.49 10.08
C GLU A 116 -6.63 -13.32 9.72
N ASN A 117 -6.26 -12.51 10.71
CA ASN A 117 -5.36 -11.38 10.50
C ASN A 117 -3.93 -11.83 10.14
N LEU A 118 -3.49 -13.01 10.64
CA LEU A 118 -2.25 -13.65 10.24
C LEU A 118 -2.28 -14.12 8.77
N GLU A 119 -3.38 -14.76 8.34
CA GLU A 119 -3.51 -15.22 6.95
C GLU A 119 -3.63 -14.05 5.96
N LEU A 120 -4.31 -12.95 6.32
CA LEU A 120 -4.31 -11.71 5.53
C LEU A 120 -2.89 -11.15 5.35
N LYS A 121 -2.06 -11.18 6.40
CA LYS A 121 -0.67 -10.73 6.36
C LYS A 121 0.22 -11.68 5.53
N ARG A 122 0.02 -13.00 5.66
CA ARG A 122 0.69 -14.03 4.84
C ARG A 122 0.37 -13.92 3.35
N GLU A 123 -0.89 -13.63 3.01
CA GLU A 123 -1.30 -13.39 1.62
C GLU A 123 -0.64 -12.12 1.08
N ALA A 124 -0.62 -11.03 1.85
CA ALA A 124 0.02 -9.79 1.43
C ALA A 124 1.53 -9.97 1.17
N ALA A 125 2.26 -10.69 2.02
CA ALA A 125 3.68 -10.98 1.83
C ALA A 125 4.01 -11.83 0.58
N ARG A 126 3.02 -12.56 0.03
CA ARG A 126 3.27 -13.59 -0.99
C ARG A 126 3.75 -12.98 -2.32
N GLY A 127 4.91 -13.45 -2.78
CA GLY A 127 5.46 -13.10 -4.10
C GLY A 127 6.18 -11.76 -4.18
N GLN A 128 6.39 -11.06 -3.04
CA GLN A 128 7.14 -9.80 -2.98
C GLN A 128 8.35 -9.80 -2.03
N CYS A 129 8.54 -10.84 -1.22
CA CYS A 129 9.65 -10.90 -0.26
C CYS A 129 11.00 -11.24 -0.93
N TRP A 130 12.05 -10.50 -0.59
CA TRP A 130 13.45 -10.74 -0.97
C TRP A 130 14.22 -11.59 0.06
N THR A 131 13.67 -11.73 1.26
CA THR A 131 14.22 -12.46 2.41
C THR A 131 13.12 -13.33 3.01
N ASP A 132 13.48 -14.29 3.85
CA ASP A 132 12.49 -15.08 4.58
C ASP A 132 11.74 -14.21 5.60
N VAL A 133 10.44 -14.44 5.76
CA VAL A 133 9.59 -13.71 6.69
C VAL A 133 8.89 -14.66 7.65
N ALA A 134 8.97 -14.35 8.94
CA ALA A 134 8.15 -14.92 9.99
C ALA A 134 7.29 -13.83 10.66
N PHE A 135 6.36 -14.21 11.52
CA PHE A 135 5.37 -13.30 12.10
C PHE A 135 5.24 -13.48 13.61
N TRP A 136 5.11 -12.35 14.31
CA TRP A 136 4.65 -12.30 15.70
C TRP A 136 3.12 -12.20 15.75
N GLY A 137 2.51 -12.77 16.78
CA GLY A 137 1.12 -12.52 17.15
C GLY A 137 1.00 -11.29 18.07
N GLY A 138 -0.20 -10.70 18.16
CA GLY A 138 -0.50 -9.62 19.09
C GLY A 138 -1.28 -10.09 20.32
N VAL A 139 -0.94 -9.56 21.49
CA VAL A 139 -1.77 -9.62 22.71
C VAL A 139 -2.32 -8.23 22.98
N ILE A 140 -3.65 -8.13 23.01
CA ILE A 140 -4.45 -6.93 23.28
C ILE A 140 -5.57 -7.31 24.27
N PRO A 141 -6.26 -6.35 24.93
CA PRO A 141 -7.36 -6.65 25.84
C PRO A 141 -8.42 -7.54 25.19
N GLY A 142 -8.80 -8.62 25.88
CA GLY A 142 -9.85 -9.54 25.47
C GLY A 142 -9.52 -10.57 24.37
N ASN A 143 -8.29 -10.62 23.83
CA ASN A 143 -7.94 -11.58 22.75
C ASN A 143 -7.30 -12.91 23.21
N GLN A 144 -7.32 -13.22 24.51
CA GLN A 144 -6.65 -14.41 25.09
C GLN A 144 -7.03 -15.74 24.40
N ASP A 145 -8.28 -15.87 23.94
CA ASP A 145 -8.79 -17.09 23.31
C ASP A 145 -8.24 -17.32 21.88
N HIS A 146 -7.68 -16.28 21.24
CA HIS A 146 -7.02 -16.37 19.94
C HIS A 146 -5.54 -16.79 20.02
N LEU A 147 -4.93 -16.76 21.22
CA LEU A 147 -3.49 -16.95 21.37
C LEU A 147 -3.05 -18.39 21.05
N ARG A 148 -3.73 -19.40 21.59
CA ARG A 148 -3.41 -20.81 21.27
C ARG A 148 -3.63 -21.15 19.78
N PRO A 149 -4.75 -20.76 19.14
CA PRO A 149 -4.91 -20.88 17.69
C PRO A 149 -3.81 -20.19 16.87
N LEU A 150 -3.28 -19.04 17.32
CA LEU A 150 -2.16 -18.36 16.66
C LEU A 150 -0.83 -19.14 16.78
N VAL A 151 -0.56 -19.78 17.93
CA VAL A 151 0.58 -20.71 18.08
C VAL A 151 0.46 -21.88 17.12
N GLU A 152 -0.71 -22.53 17.08
CA GLU A 152 -1.00 -23.64 16.17
C GLU A 152 -0.87 -23.23 14.69
N SER A 153 -1.20 -21.97 14.38
CA SER A 153 -1.02 -21.37 13.06
C SER A 153 0.43 -20.96 12.75
N GLY A 154 1.34 -21.05 13.72
CA GLY A 154 2.79 -20.90 13.51
C GLY A 154 3.37 -19.49 13.68
N VAL A 155 2.77 -18.62 14.49
CA VAL A 155 3.48 -17.40 14.95
C VAL A 155 4.69 -17.76 15.82
N LYS A 156 5.68 -16.88 15.91
CA LYS A 156 6.91 -17.13 16.70
C LYS A 156 6.79 -16.83 18.19
N GLY A 157 5.71 -16.17 18.58
CA GLY A 157 5.43 -15.68 19.93
C GLY A 157 4.49 -14.49 19.82
N PHE A 158 4.41 -13.69 20.89
CA PHE A 158 3.41 -12.62 21.00
C PHE A 158 4.03 -11.32 21.48
N LYS A 159 3.56 -10.19 20.97
CA LYS A 159 3.96 -8.85 21.38
C LYS A 159 2.80 -8.12 22.05
N CYS A 160 3.08 -7.39 23.13
CA CYS A 160 2.17 -6.46 23.77
C CYS A 160 2.85 -5.11 24.12
N PHE A 161 2.06 -4.17 24.64
CA PHE A 161 2.47 -2.83 25.06
C PHE A 161 1.91 -2.53 26.44
N LEU A 162 2.71 -1.94 27.33
CA LEU A 162 2.28 -1.52 28.69
C LEU A 162 1.98 -0.01 28.81
N ILE A 163 2.04 0.70 27.69
CA ILE A 163 1.67 2.11 27.45
C ILE A 163 1.11 2.20 26.03
N GLU A 164 0.34 3.24 25.70
CA GLU A 164 -0.25 3.39 24.36
C GLU A 164 0.78 3.26 23.22
N SER A 165 0.44 2.43 22.23
CA SER A 165 1.31 2.06 21.11
C SER A 165 1.46 3.15 20.04
N GLY A 166 0.61 4.18 20.10
CA GLY A 166 0.45 5.20 19.07
C GLY A 166 -0.65 4.89 18.04
N VAL A 167 -1.27 3.71 18.08
CA VAL A 167 -2.36 3.32 17.17
C VAL A 167 -3.54 2.66 17.90
N GLU A 168 -4.77 3.12 17.64
CA GLU A 168 -5.98 2.70 18.36
C GLU A 168 -6.31 1.21 18.17
N GLU A 169 -5.97 0.61 17.03
CA GLU A 169 -6.23 -0.80 16.76
C GLU A 169 -5.30 -1.77 17.52
N PHE A 170 -4.23 -1.26 18.16
CA PHE A 170 -3.34 -2.03 19.02
C PHE A 170 -3.22 -1.37 20.41
N PRO A 171 -4.30 -1.38 21.21
CA PRO A 171 -4.31 -0.75 22.53
C PRO A 171 -3.36 -1.46 23.50
N CYS A 172 -2.92 -0.73 24.52
CA CYS A 172 -2.08 -1.31 25.58
C CYS A 172 -2.86 -2.30 26.48
N VAL A 173 -2.12 -3.11 27.24
CA VAL A 173 -2.69 -4.15 28.14
C VAL A 173 -2.44 -3.81 29.60
N ALA A 174 -3.43 -4.05 30.45
CA ALA A 174 -3.32 -3.94 31.91
C ALA A 174 -2.96 -5.29 32.56
N GLU A 175 -2.67 -5.29 33.87
CA GLU A 175 -2.36 -6.53 34.60
C GLU A 175 -3.50 -7.58 34.50
N ASN A 176 -4.76 -7.12 34.41
CA ASN A 176 -5.94 -7.98 34.25
C ASN A 176 -6.04 -8.66 32.88
N ASP A 177 -5.42 -8.11 31.84
CA ASP A 177 -5.34 -8.72 30.50
C ASP A 177 -4.14 -9.67 30.40
N LEU A 178 -3.07 -9.39 31.14
CA LEU A 178 -1.84 -10.17 31.10
C LEU A 178 -1.95 -11.52 31.82
N ASP A 179 -2.57 -11.60 33.01
CA ASP A 179 -2.76 -12.88 33.72
C ASP A 179 -3.46 -13.96 32.84
N PRO A 180 -4.61 -13.69 32.16
CA PRO A 180 -5.22 -14.69 31.28
C PRO A 180 -4.38 -14.96 30.02
N ALA A 181 -3.74 -13.96 29.42
CA ALA A 181 -2.88 -14.16 28.24
C ALA A 181 -1.64 -15.02 28.57
N MET A 182 -0.95 -14.75 29.68
CA MET A 182 0.21 -15.54 30.12
C MET A 182 -0.21 -16.95 30.56
N SER A 183 -1.37 -17.09 31.20
CA SER A 183 -1.96 -18.40 31.52
C SER A 183 -2.24 -19.24 30.26
N ALA A 184 -2.72 -18.61 29.18
CA ALA A 184 -2.93 -19.27 27.90
C ALA A 184 -1.62 -19.70 27.22
N LEU A 185 -0.52 -18.96 27.42
CA LEU A 185 0.76 -19.19 26.73
C LEU A 185 1.76 -20.08 27.47
N GLN A 186 1.66 -20.25 28.80
CA GLN A 186 2.73 -20.83 29.63
C GLN A 186 3.22 -22.24 29.22
N ASP A 187 2.34 -23.06 28.63
CA ASP A 187 2.64 -24.45 28.21
C ASP A 187 2.87 -24.61 26.69
N THR A 188 2.87 -23.51 25.94
CA THR A 188 2.98 -23.54 24.47
C THR A 188 4.41 -23.51 23.94
N GLY A 189 5.39 -23.25 24.82
CA GLY A 189 6.78 -22.95 24.42
C GLY A 189 6.99 -21.55 23.82
N SER A 190 5.93 -20.75 23.70
CA SER A 190 5.99 -19.38 23.17
C SER A 190 6.77 -18.41 24.05
N VAL A 191 7.06 -17.23 23.49
CA VAL A 191 7.58 -16.06 24.18
C VAL A 191 6.57 -14.90 24.13
N LEU A 192 6.45 -14.15 25.23
CA LEU A 192 5.71 -12.90 25.30
C LEU A 192 6.69 -11.71 25.39
N LEU A 193 6.65 -10.86 24.37
CA LEU A 193 7.47 -9.68 24.15
C LEU A 193 6.72 -8.45 24.67
N PHE A 194 7.41 -7.61 25.45
CA PHE A 194 6.85 -6.42 26.08
C PHE A 194 7.57 -5.16 25.60
N HIS A 195 6.83 -4.22 24.98
CA HIS A 195 7.28 -2.82 25.02
C HIS A 195 7.07 -2.34 26.45
N ALA A 196 8.16 -2.32 27.20
CA ALA A 196 8.19 -2.12 28.63
C ALA A 196 8.42 -0.65 28.95
N GLU A 197 7.45 0.21 28.63
CA GLU A 197 7.28 1.52 29.26
C GLU A 197 5.91 1.53 29.92
N VAL A 198 5.78 2.16 31.10
CA VAL A 198 4.49 2.41 31.75
C VAL A 198 4.48 3.83 32.28
N ASP A 199 3.44 4.59 31.95
CA ASP A 199 3.28 5.93 32.51
C ASP A 199 2.84 5.83 33.98
N THR A 200 3.66 6.38 34.86
CA THR A 200 3.41 6.45 36.31
C THR A 200 3.18 7.88 36.81
N SER A 201 3.00 8.83 35.88
CA SER A 201 2.57 10.20 36.23
C SER A 201 1.17 10.18 36.86
N HIS A 202 0.91 11.14 37.75
CA HIS A 202 -0.42 11.31 38.29
C HIS A 202 -1.34 11.93 37.23
N PRO A 203 -2.65 11.58 37.16
CA PRO A 203 -3.59 12.18 36.20
C PRO A 203 -3.78 13.71 36.30
N ASN A 204 -3.23 14.33 37.37
CA ASN A 204 -3.24 15.77 37.63
C ASN A 204 -1.84 16.41 37.47
N GLU A 205 -0.81 15.65 37.09
CA GLU A 205 0.48 16.21 36.68
C GLU A 205 0.29 16.83 35.28
N GLU A 206 0.68 18.09 35.11
CA GLU A 206 0.58 18.71 33.80
C GLU A 206 1.62 18.12 32.83
N PRO A 207 1.29 18.02 31.52
CA PRO A 207 2.24 17.55 30.52
C PRO A 207 3.55 18.34 30.56
N VAL A 208 4.67 17.68 30.24
CA VAL A 208 6.00 18.31 30.22
C VAL A 208 5.98 19.57 29.36
N LYS A 209 6.24 20.72 30.01
CA LYS A 209 6.29 22.03 29.37
C LYS A 209 7.74 22.36 29.02
N GLY A 210 8.07 22.29 27.74
CA GLY A 210 9.36 22.67 27.19
C GLY A 210 9.23 23.07 25.72
N ASP A 211 10.36 23.43 25.10
CA ASP A 211 10.41 23.65 23.65
C ASP A 211 10.23 22.28 22.96
N PRO A 212 9.15 22.08 22.17
CA PRO A 212 8.87 20.79 21.54
C PRO A 212 9.90 20.37 20.50
N THR A 213 10.81 21.26 20.11
CA THR A 213 11.88 21.00 19.15
C THR A 213 13.20 20.56 19.81
N LEU A 214 13.30 20.60 21.16
CA LEU A 214 14.46 20.10 21.91
C LEU A 214 14.30 18.62 22.30
N TYR A 215 15.33 17.81 22.04
CA TYR A 215 15.32 16.38 22.41
C TYR A 215 15.27 16.17 23.93
N SER A 216 15.72 17.14 24.74
CA SER A 216 15.60 17.11 26.20
C SER A 216 14.14 17.14 26.68
N THR A 217 13.27 17.90 26.01
CA THR A 217 11.82 17.94 26.32
C THR A 217 11.17 16.58 26.03
N PHE A 218 11.59 15.89 24.97
CA PHE A 218 11.16 14.52 24.71
C PHE A 218 11.70 13.51 25.74
N LEU A 219 12.98 13.62 26.13
CA LEU A 219 13.58 12.81 27.19
C LEU A 219 12.84 12.92 28.53
N GLU A 220 12.47 14.13 28.93
CA GLU A 220 11.72 14.41 30.15
C GLU A 220 10.30 13.82 30.11
N SER A 221 9.68 13.76 28.92
CA SER A 221 8.33 13.20 28.74
C SER A 221 8.27 11.67 28.85
N ARG A 222 9.40 10.97 28.64
CA ARG A 222 9.52 9.51 28.73
C ARG A 222 10.77 9.13 29.55
N PRO A 223 10.79 9.44 30.86
CA PRO A 223 11.96 9.25 31.71
C PRO A 223 12.27 7.76 31.92
N GLN A 224 13.54 7.42 32.22
CA GLN A 224 13.97 6.02 32.41
C GLN A 224 13.15 5.24 33.46
N ARG A 225 12.51 5.93 34.43
CA ARG A 225 11.61 5.29 35.41
C ARG A 225 10.46 4.49 34.75
N PHE A 226 9.97 4.90 33.58
CA PHE A 226 8.91 4.19 32.86
C PHE A 226 9.36 2.78 32.45
N GLU A 227 10.62 2.62 32.05
CA GLU A 227 11.20 1.30 31.74
C GLU A 227 11.46 0.50 33.02
N VAL A 228 12.05 1.12 34.04
CA VAL A 228 12.34 0.49 35.35
C VAL A 228 11.06 -0.06 36.02
N ASP A 229 9.99 0.73 36.05
CA ASP A 229 8.72 0.36 36.67
C ASP A 229 8.00 -0.73 35.85
N ALA A 230 8.01 -0.65 34.52
CA ALA A 230 7.44 -1.67 33.65
C ALA A 230 8.17 -3.02 33.79
N ILE A 231 9.50 -3.01 33.72
CA ILE A 231 10.33 -4.22 33.85
C ILE A 231 10.17 -4.85 35.24
N SER A 232 10.07 -4.03 36.30
CA SER A 232 9.78 -4.50 37.66
C SER A 232 8.44 -5.25 37.75
N ARG A 233 7.38 -4.74 37.08
CA ARG A 233 6.08 -5.42 36.99
C ARG A 233 6.16 -6.70 36.19
N ILE A 234 6.83 -6.70 35.03
CA ILE A 234 7.02 -7.89 34.18
C ILE A 234 7.75 -9.00 34.94
N VAL A 235 8.84 -8.69 35.65
CA VAL A 235 9.59 -9.66 36.48
C VAL A 235 8.72 -10.22 37.60
N LYS A 236 7.97 -9.38 38.32
CA LYS A 236 7.02 -9.81 39.35
C LYS A 236 5.94 -10.74 38.78
N LEU A 237 5.48 -10.47 37.56
CA LEU A 237 4.45 -11.24 36.87
C LEU A 237 4.98 -12.58 36.34
N GLN A 238 6.18 -12.59 35.74
CA GLN A 238 6.83 -13.80 35.24
C GLN A 238 7.08 -14.84 36.35
N ARG A 239 7.30 -14.41 37.60
CA ARG A 239 7.38 -15.33 38.76
C ARG A 239 6.10 -16.18 38.97
N LYS A 240 4.92 -15.72 38.52
CA LYS A 240 3.69 -16.54 38.51
C LYS A 240 3.70 -17.60 37.41
N TYR A 241 4.40 -17.35 36.31
CA TYR A 241 4.42 -18.15 35.08
C TYR A 241 5.85 -18.57 34.70
N PRO A 242 6.60 -19.30 35.57
CA PRO A 242 8.04 -19.55 35.40
C PRO A 242 8.38 -20.37 34.14
N ASN A 243 7.39 -21.05 33.55
CA ASN A 243 7.57 -21.78 32.29
C ASN A 243 7.55 -20.87 31.06
N LEU A 244 6.87 -19.72 31.11
CA LEU A 244 6.73 -18.79 30.00
C LEU A 244 8.01 -17.98 29.80
N ARG A 245 8.49 -17.91 28.54
CA ARG A 245 9.54 -16.97 28.17
C ARG A 245 8.95 -15.56 28.12
N CYS A 246 9.61 -14.63 28.79
CA CYS A 246 9.32 -13.20 28.66
C CYS A 246 10.49 -12.50 27.96
N HIS A 247 10.19 -11.44 27.23
CA HIS A 247 11.19 -10.68 26.51
C HIS A 247 10.94 -9.18 26.63
N ILE A 248 11.98 -8.43 26.98
CA ILE A 248 11.96 -6.97 26.94
C ILE A 248 12.49 -6.55 25.57
N VAL A 249 11.62 -5.97 24.74
CA VAL A 249 12.06 -5.41 23.45
C VAL A 249 12.81 -4.09 23.65
N HIS A 250 13.65 -3.74 22.68
CA HIS A 250 14.27 -2.42 22.49
C HIS A 250 14.68 -1.69 23.79
N LEU A 251 15.42 -2.35 24.71
CA LEU A 251 15.82 -1.75 25.99
C LEU A 251 16.70 -0.52 25.74
N SER A 252 16.34 0.59 26.38
CA SER A 252 17.09 1.86 26.32
C SER A 252 17.62 2.27 27.69
N ALA A 253 16.87 2.11 28.77
CA ALA A 253 17.27 2.52 30.12
C ALA A 253 18.30 1.57 30.76
N ALA A 254 19.56 2.00 30.83
CA ALA A 254 20.60 1.28 31.57
C ALA A 254 20.30 1.14 33.08
N SER A 255 19.46 2.02 33.63
CA SER A 255 19.00 1.92 35.03
C SER A 255 18.14 0.68 35.33
N ALA A 256 17.59 0.00 34.32
CA ALA A 256 16.86 -1.25 34.49
C ALA A 256 17.77 -2.50 34.53
N LEU A 257 19.05 -2.37 34.14
CA LEU A 257 19.99 -3.50 34.08
C LEU A 257 20.14 -4.29 35.40
N PRO A 258 20.15 -3.69 36.61
CA PRO A 258 20.20 -4.45 37.86
C PRO A 258 19.01 -5.42 38.02
N ILE A 259 17.78 -4.96 37.71
CA ILE A 259 16.57 -5.79 37.80
C ILE A 259 16.62 -6.96 36.82
N ILE A 260 17.15 -6.71 35.61
CA ILE A 260 17.33 -7.75 34.59
C ILE A 260 18.37 -8.78 35.04
N ARG A 261 19.51 -8.34 35.61
CA ARG A 261 20.54 -9.23 36.15
C ARG A 261 20.01 -10.08 37.30
N ASP A 262 19.29 -9.48 38.24
CA ASP A 262 18.67 -10.18 39.36
C ASP A 262 17.63 -11.23 38.88
N ALA A 263 16.79 -10.86 37.91
CA ALA A 263 15.80 -11.76 37.30
C ALA A 263 16.46 -12.95 36.57
N LYS A 264 17.55 -12.71 35.81
CA LYS A 264 18.32 -13.77 35.16
C LYS A 264 19.05 -14.65 36.18
N ALA A 265 19.58 -14.07 37.27
CA ALA A 265 20.24 -14.81 38.36
C ALA A 265 19.26 -15.66 39.19
N GLU A 266 18.00 -15.24 39.33
CA GLU A 266 16.89 -16.04 39.88
C GLU A 266 16.51 -17.23 38.98
N GLY A 267 16.97 -17.25 37.72
CA GLY A 267 16.67 -18.28 36.74
C GLY A 267 15.36 -18.05 35.99
N LEU A 268 14.80 -16.84 36.01
CA LEU A 268 13.64 -16.49 35.20
C LEU A 268 14.01 -16.55 33.71
N LYS A 269 13.07 -17.01 32.88
CA LYS A 269 13.24 -17.11 31.42
C LYS A 269 13.07 -15.75 30.74
N LEU A 270 13.83 -14.75 31.21
CA LEU A 270 13.81 -13.38 30.72
C LEU A 270 14.94 -13.19 29.71
N THR A 271 14.61 -12.70 28.52
CA THR A 271 15.61 -12.22 27.53
C THR A 271 15.36 -10.75 27.23
N VAL A 272 16.37 -10.06 26.73
CA VAL A 272 16.37 -8.62 26.48
C VAL A 272 17.14 -8.34 25.19
N GLU A 273 16.57 -7.52 24.33
CA GLU A 273 17.28 -6.96 23.16
C GLU A 273 17.54 -5.47 23.36
N THR A 274 18.47 -4.92 22.59
CA THR A 274 18.57 -3.48 22.35
C THR A 274 18.69 -3.21 20.85
N CYS A 275 18.71 -1.96 20.43
CA CYS A 275 18.66 -1.59 19.02
C CYS A 275 19.95 -0.91 18.55
N PHE A 276 20.26 -1.02 17.25
CA PHE A 276 21.45 -0.39 16.67
C PHE A 276 21.56 1.11 17.02
N HIS A 277 20.43 1.83 17.04
CA HIS A 277 20.40 3.25 17.35
C HIS A 277 20.76 3.59 18.81
N TYR A 278 20.39 2.77 19.81
CA TYR A 278 20.81 3.01 21.21
C TYR A 278 22.29 2.72 21.44
N LEU A 279 22.92 1.88 20.60
CA LEU A 279 24.35 1.58 20.66
C LEU A 279 25.21 2.58 19.87
N CYS A 280 24.64 3.25 18.87
CA CYS A 280 25.35 4.18 17.97
C CYS A 280 25.11 5.66 18.27
N LEU A 281 23.99 6.05 18.89
CA LEU A 281 23.59 7.44 19.09
C LEU A 281 23.51 7.79 20.59
N SER A 282 23.75 9.05 20.93
CA SER A 282 23.53 9.57 22.28
C SER A 282 22.85 10.94 22.24
N ALA A 283 21.88 11.15 23.12
CA ALA A 283 20.96 12.30 23.07
C ALA A 283 21.63 13.68 23.06
N PRO A 284 22.75 13.94 23.78
CA PRO A 284 23.47 15.21 23.69
C PRO A 284 24.06 15.53 22.31
N SER A 285 24.12 14.56 21.39
CA SER A 285 24.57 14.76 20.00
C SER A 285 23.44 15.00 19.00
N ILE A 286 22.18 14.91 19.43
CA ILE A 286 21.01 15.16 18.58
C ILE A 286 20.77 16.68 18.51
N PRO A 287 20.79 17.32 17.32
CA PRO A 287 20.61 18.76 17.23
C PRO A 287 19.15 19.18 17.42
N HIS A 288 18.96 20.49 17.63
CA HIS A 288 17.66 21.15 17.78
C HIS A 288 16.81 20.98 16.51
N GLY A 289 15.54 20.57 16.65
CA GLY A 289 14.62 20.45 15.51
C GLY A 289 14.80 19.21 14.64
N HIS A 290 15.35 18.12 15.17
CA HIS A 290 15.57 16.86 14.44
C HIS A 290 14.65 15.70 14.94
N PRO A 291 13.37 15.67 14.52
CA PRO A 291 12.40 14.66 14.94
C PRO A 291 12.62 13.26 14.33
N GLU A 292 13.49 13.10 13.34
CA GLU A 292 13.87 11.80 12.78
C GLU A 292 14.53 10.87 13.81
N PHE A 293 15.14 11.42 14.87
CA PHE A 293 15.73 10.69 15.98
C PHE A 293 14.71 10.23 17.04
N LYS A 294 13.43 10.56 16.88
CA LYS A 294 12.39 10.13 17.82
C LYS A 294 12.15 8.62 17.71
N CYS A 295 12.28 7.93 18.83
CA CYS A 295 11.92 6.54 19.06
C CYS A 295 11.37 6.41 20.49
N CYS A 296 10.65 5.33 20.78
CA CYS A 296 10.06 5.06 22.10
C CYS A 296 10.48 3.65 22.53
N PRO A 297 11.32 3.49 23.57
CA PRO A 297 11.86 4.53 24.44
C PRO A 297 12.82 5.53 23.74
N PRO A 298 13.04 6.74 24.29
CA PRO A 298 14.02 7.69 23.73
C PRO A 298 15.46 7.17 23.72
N ILE A 299 16.30 7.68 22.81
CA ILE A 299 17.77 7.58 22.90
C ILE A 299 18.21 8.31 24.18
N ARG A 300 19.16 7.76 24.93
CA ARG A 300 19.65 8.33 26.20
C ARG A 300 21.06 8.94 26.05
N ASP A 301 21.67 9.36 27.15
CA ASP A 301 23.01 9.95 27.15
C ASP A 301 24.15 8.94 26.88
N GLU A 302 25.37 9.47 26.83
CA GLU A 302 26.57 8.68 26.55
C GLU A 302 26.90 7.64 27.64
N ALA A 303 26.64 7.96 28.91
CA ALA A 303 26.89 7.05 30.02
C ALA A 303 25.95 5.83 29.96
N ASN A 304 24.68 6.09 29.64
CA ASN A 304 23.69 5.05 29.38
C ASN A 304 24.07 4.20 28.17
N ARG A 305 24.49 4.82 27.04
CA ARG A 305 24.96 4.10 25.84
C ARG A 305 26.13 3.16 26.16
N GLN A 306 27.10 3.63 26.94
CA GLN A 306 28.24 2.82 27.35
C GLN A 306 27.83 1.66 28.28
N ALA A 307 26.89 1.89 29.20
CA ALA A 307 26.36 0.82 30.06
C ALA A 307 25.53 -0.23 29.28
N LEU A 308 24.82 0.14 28.22
CA LEU A 308 24.17 -0.82 27.30
C LEU A 308 25.21 -1.66 26.53
N TRP A 309 26.31 -1.04 26.08
CA TRP A 309 27.43 -1.78 25.47
C TRP A 309 28.05 -2.80 26.43
N GLU A 310 28.28 -2.42 27.69
CA GLU A 310 28.80 -3.32 28.73
C GLU A 310 27.81 -4.47 29.01
N ALA A 311 26.51 -4.18 29.07
CA ALA A 311 25.45 -5.18 29.26
C ALA A 311 25.31 -6.14 28.06
N LEU A 312 25.60 -5.70 26.85
CA LEU A 312 25.61 -6.56 25.65
C LEU A 312 26.86 -7.46 25.62
N LEU A 313 27.99 -6.97 26.14
CA LEU A 313 29.24 -7.73 26.27
C LEU A 313 29.18 -8.78 27.39
N ASP A 314 28.59 -8.46 28.54
CA ASP A 314 28.45 -9.38 29.67
C ASP A 314 27.29 -10.39 29.54
N GLY A 315 26.38 -10.19 28.56
CA GLY A 315 25.24 -11.05 28.29
C GLY A 315 23.96 -10.72 29.08
N THR A 316 23.94 -9.60 29.81
CA THR A 316 22.72 -9.04 30.41
C THR A 316 21.70 -8.70 29.33
N VAL A 317 22.14 -8.08 28.22
CA VAL A 317 21.39 -7.95 26.96
C VAL A 317 21.82 -9.09 26.03
N ASP A 318 20.85 -9.81 25.47
CA ASP A 318 21.09 -11.07 24.75
C ASP A 318 21.47 -10.85 23.27
N PHE A 319 20.87 -9.86 22.61
CA PHE A 319 21.09 -9.58 21.18
C PHE A 319 20.70 -8.16 20.75
N VAL A 320 20.93 -7.84 19.47
CA VAL A 320 20.67 -6.53 18.85
C VAL A 320 19.77 -6.67 17.62
N VAL A 321 18.77 -5.80 17.50
CA VAL A 321 17.81 -5.71 16.38
C VAL A 321 17.74 -4.29 15.80
N SER A 322 16.96 -4.06 14.74
CA SER A 322 16.70 -2.71 14.24
C SER A 322 15.64 -1.94 15.01
N ASP A 323 14.55 -2.61 15.42
CA ASP A 323 13.25 -1.94 15.66
C ASP A 323 12.90 -1.01 14.49
N HIS A 324 12.94 -1.58 13.28
CA HIS A 324 12.65 -0.87 12.04
C HIS A 324 11.17 -0.49 11.98
N SER A 325 10.86 0.69 12.50
CA SER A 325 9.51 1.27 12.57
C SER A 325 9.42 2.55 11.73
N PRO A 326 9.38 2.44 10.39
CA PRO A 326 9.24 3.58 9.48
C PRO A 326 7.81 4.13 9.45
N CYS A 327 7.66 5.32 8.88
CA CYS A 327 6.39 5.91 8.51
C CYS A 327 6.55 6.85 7.31
N VAL A 328 5.44 7.32 6.73
CA VAL A 328 5.47 8.38 5.71
C VAL A 328 6.11 9.66 6.26
N ALA A 329 6.85 10.38 5.42
CA ALA A 329 7.72 11.49 5.83
C ALA A 329 6.95 12.65 6.50
N GLU A 330 5.69 12.87 6.12
CA GLU A 330 4.83 13.91 6.69
C GLU A 330 4.56 13.70 8.18
N LEU A 331 4.53 12.44 8.64
CA LEU A 331 4.38 12.09 10.06
C LEU A 331 5.68 12.29 10.85
N LYS A 332 6.84 12.38 10.19
CA LYS A 332 8.11 12.72 10.84
C LYS A 332 8.25 14.19 11.21
N LYS A 333 7.38 15.08 10.72
CA LYS A 333 7.33 16.48 11.19
C LYS A 333 8.65 17.27 10.98
N MET A 334 9.53 16.81 10.09
CA MET A 334 10.87 17.36 9.82
C MET A 334 10.90 18.91 9.79
N ASP A 335 10.21 19.52 8.85
CA ASP A 335 10.14 20.99 8.66
C ASP A 335 9.38 21.78 9.77
N GLU A 336 8.88 21.14 10.84
CA GLU A 336 8.44 21.85 12.07
C GLU A 336 9.47 21.73 13.19
N GLY A 337 10.44 20.82 13.07
CA GLY A 337 11.35 20.43 14.15
C GLY A 337 10.68 19.79 15.36
N ASP A 338 9.34 19.65 15.36
CA ASP A 338 8.52 19.24 16.51
C ASP A 338 8.69 17.75 16.81
N ILE A 339 9.59 17.46 17.75
CA ILE A 339 9.89 16.12 18.26
C ILE A 339 8.70 15.60 19.08
N MET A 340 7.89 16.46 19.70
CA MET A 340 6.79 16.04 20.56
C MET A 340 5.61 15.49 19.76
N SER A 341 5.22 16.12 18.63
CA SER A 341 4.13 15.63 17.77
C SER A 341 4.57 14.69 16.63
N ALA A 342 5.87 14.59 16.33
CA ALA A 342 6.40 13.62 15.37
C ALA A 342 6.04 12.17 15.71
N TRP A 343 5.87 11.33 14.70
CA TRP A 343 5.74 9.89 14.90
C TRP A 343 7.13 9.25 15.14
N GLY A 344 7.26 8.46 16.20
CA GLY A 344 8.50 7.80 16.62
C GLY A 344 8.75 6.48 15.89
N GLY A 345 10.03 6.10 15.79
CA GLY A 345 10.50 4.87 15.14
C GLY A 345 11.65 5.16 14.18
N ILE A 346 12.64 4.27 14.08
CA ILE A 346 13.90 4.54 13.36
C ILE A 346 14.13 3.50 12.26
N SER A 347 14.38 3.96 11.03
CA SER A 347 14.59 3.09 9.86
C SER A 347 16.06 2.68 9.73
N THR A 348 16.43 1.49 10.19
CA THR A 348 17.84 1.02 10.19
C THR A 348 18.08 -0.36 9.56
N LEU A 349 17.05 -0.99 8.98
CA LEU A 349 17.08 -2.39 8.55
C LEU A 349 18.26 -2.72 7.60
N GLY A 350 18.53 -1.89 6.60
CA GLY A 350 19.67 -2.08 5.68
C GLY A 350 21.05 -1.65 6.20
N LEU A 351 21.15 -1.15 7.44
CA LEU A 351 22.36 -0.51 7.99
C LEU A 351 22.95 -1.21 9.23
N GLY A 352 22.19 -2.12 9.85
CA GLY A 352 22.52 -2.70 11.16
C GLY A 352 23.93 -3.29 11.27
N LEU A 353 24.35 -4.12 10.30
CA LEU A 353 25.69 -4.73 10.31
C LEU A 353 26.81 -3.70 10.22
N SER A 354 26.69 -2.72 9.32
CA SER A 354 27.68 -1.65 9.12
C SER A 354 27.83 -0.77 10.37
N LEU A 355 26.70 -0.39 10.98
CA LEU A 355 26.64 0.38 12.22
C LEU A 355 27.31 -0.38 13.38
N LEU A 356 26.90 -1.63 13.58
CA LEU A 356 27.38 -2.45 14.69
C LEU A 356 28.85 -2.84 14.50
N TRP A 357 29.32 -3.12 13.27
CA TRP A 357 30.73 -3.32 12.93
C TRP A 357 31.57 -2.09 13.28
N THR A 358 31.13 -0.91 12.86
CA THR A 358 31.85 0.36 13.08
C THR A 358 32.02 0.68 14.57
N GLU A 359 30.97 0.50 15.39
CA GLU A 359 31.08 0.70 16.85
C GLU A 359 31.80 -0.43 17.58
N SER A 360 31.74 -1.66 17.05
CA SER A 360 32.43 -2.84 17.58
C SER A 360 33.95 -2.74 17.40
N GLN A 361 34.42 -2.25 16.25
CA GLN A 361 35.86 -2.05 15.99
C GLN A 361 36.50 -1.10 17.01
N LYS A 362 35.80 -0.02 17.38
CA LYS A 362 36.24 0.93 18.44
C LYS A 362 36.38 0.29 19.82
N ARG A 363 35.74 -0.86 20.04
CA ARG A 363 35.66 -1.58 21.33
C ARG A 363 36.40 -2.93 21.31
N GLY A 364 37.09 -3.27 20.22
CA GLY A 364 37.80 -4.54 20.08
C GLY A 364 36.90 -5.78 19.99
N VAL A 365 35.63 -5.61 19.61
CA VAL A 365 34.64 -6.70 19.54
C VAL A 365 34.80 -7.47 18.22
N SER A 366 34.88 -8.80 18.30
CA SER A 366 35.10 -9.66 17.13
C SER A 366 33.84 -9.83 16.27
N ILE A 367 34.02 -10.11 14.97
CA ILE A 367 32.91 -10.44 14.07
C ILE A 367 32.10 -11.64 14.56
N SER A 368 32.74 -12.62 15.20
CA SER A 368 32.04 -13.78 15.77
C SER A 368 31.03 -13.35 16.83
N LYS A 369 31.34 -12.34 17.65
CA LYS A 369 30.43 -11.87 18.69
C LYS A 369 29.27 -11.04 18.12
N ILE A 370 29.54 -10.25 17.08
CA ILE A 370 28.51 -9.53 16.31
C ILE A 370 27.51 -10.51 15.72
N ILE A 371 27.98 -11.57 15.06
CA ILE A 371 27.14 -12.60 14.42
C ILE A 371 26.43 -13.49 15.45
N ASP A 372 27.03 -13.74 16.61
CA ASP A 372 26.32 -14.38 17.73
C ASP A 372 25.06 -13.56 18.07
N TRP A 373 25.21 -12.25 18.33
CA TRP A 373 24.07 -11.37 18.61
C TRP A 373 23.06 -11.29 17.44
N THR A 374 23.48 -11.01 16.21
CA THR A 374 22.57 -10.66 15.11
C THR A 374 22.09 -11.83 14.24
N SER A 375 22.57 -13.06 14.50
CA SER A 375 22.17 -14.25 13.74
C SER A 375 21.82 -15.44 14.66
N LEU A 376 22.72 -15.88 15.55
CA LEU A 376 22.47 -17.09 16.33
C LEU A 376 21.50 -16.87 17.51
N GLN A 377 21.65 -15.78 18.26
CA GLN A 377 20.77 -15.50 19.41
C GLN A 377 19.38 -15.04 18.95
N THR A 378 19.29 -14.26 17.86
CA THR A 378 18.02 -13.92 17.21
C THR A 378 17.31 -15.15 16.62
N ALA A 379 18.04 -16.12 16.03
CA ALA A 379 17.48 -17.41 15.60
C ALA A 379 16.81 -18.16 16.77
N LYS A 380 17.51 -18.31 17.90
CA LYS A 380 16.97 -18.96 19.11
C LYS A 380 15.80 -18.20 19.71
N HIS A 381 15.85 -16.87 19.66
CA HIS A 381 14.76 -16.03 20.13
C HIS A 381 13.48 -16.31 19.33
N ALA A 382 13.56 -16.28 18.00
CA ALA A 382 12.44 -16.51 17.08
C ALA A 382 12.08 -18.00 16.85
N GLY A 383 12.78 -18.95 17.47
CA GLY A 383 12.58 -20.39 17.26
C GLY A 383 12.84 -20.79 15.79
N LEU A 384 14.03 -20.46 15.30
CA LEU A 384 14.53 -20.69 13.94
C LEU A 384 15.95 -21.29 13.91
N ASP A 385 16.56 -21.56 15.06
CA ASP A 385 17.92 -22.11 15.20
C ASP A 385 18.03 -23.60 14.83
N ASP A 386 16.91 -24.24 14.49
CA ASP A 386 16.83 -25.54 13.82
C ASP A 386 17.38 -25.49 12.38
N ARG A 387 17.31 -24.34 11.71
CA ARG A 387 17.67 -24.20 10.29
C ARG A 387 18.36 -22.89 9.89
N LYS A 388 18.37 -21.87 10.74
CA LYS A 388 19.04 -20.58 10.52
C LYS A 388 20.10 -20.28 11.60
N GLY A 389 20.83 -19.18 11.45
CA GLY A 389 21.74 -18.66 12.48
C GLY A 389 23.19 -19.19 12.44
N LYS A 390 23.54 -20.11 11.53
CA LYS A 390 24.92 -20.63 11.39
C LYS A 390 25.18 -21.36 10.06
N ILE A 391 26.44 -21.45 9.67
CA ILE A 391 26.92 -22.19 8.49
C ILE A 391 27.16 -23.67 8.88
N ALA A 392 26.22 -24.56 8.57
CA ALA A 392 26.34 -26.00 8.82
C ALA A 392 25.50 -26.84 7.86
N ALA A 393 25.86 -28.11 7.62
CA ALA A 393 25.05 -28.99 6.77
C ALA A 393 23.62 -29.15 7.32
N GLY A 394 22.62 -29.11 6.44
CA GLY A 394 21.19 -29.14 6.76
C GLY A 394 20.55 -27.76 6.99
N TYR A 395 21.35 -26.74 7.30
CA TYR A 395 20.88 -25.36 7.48
C TYR A 395 20.56 -24.71 6.12
N ASP A 396 19.69 -23.71 6.15
CA ASP A 396 19.38 -22.88 4.99
C ASP A 396 20.65 -22.15 4.53
N ALA A 397 20.84 -22.00 3.22
CA ALA A 397 22.03 -21.37 2.63
C ALA A 397 21.97 -19.84 2.66
N ASP A 398 21.51 -19.31 3.80
CA ASP A 398 21.50 -17.90 4.14
C ASP A 398 22.94 -17.46 4.43
N LEU A 399 23.59 -16.86 3.43
CA LEU A 399 25.02 -16.50 3.46
C LEU A 399 25.24 -15.02 3.09
N ILE A 400 26.12 -14.36 3.83
CA ILE A 400 26.60 -12.99 3.56
C ILE A 400 28.04 -13.08 3.08
N ILE A 401 28.35 -12.36 2.01
CA ILE A 401 29.74 -12.08 1.59
C ILE A 401 30.07 -10.66 2.05
N TRP A 402 30.77 -10.53 3.17
CA TRP A 402 31.06 -9.26 3.82
C TRP A 402 32.50 -8.81 3.58
N ASP A 403 32.68 -7.53 3.25
CA ASP A 403 34.00 -6.93 3.13
C ASP A 403 34.30 -6.10 4.40
N PRO A 404 35.18 -6.59 5.30
CA PRO A 404 35.44 -5.92 6.59
C PRO A 404 36.21 -4.60 6.45
N HIS A 405 36.74 -4.30 5.26
CA HIS A 405 37.54 -3.12 4.96
C HIS A 405 36.84 -2.12 4.02
N ALA A 406 35.62 -2.43 3.58
CA ALA A 406 34.83 -1.50 2.76
C ALA A 406 34.31 -0.33 3.61
N GLU A 407 34.73 0.88 3.25
CA GLU A 407 34.22 2.12 3.83
C GLU A 407 33.21 2.79 2.89
N TYR A 408 32.10 3.25 3.44
CA TYR A 408 31.14 4.11 2.73
C TYR A 408 30.54 5.13 3.69
N LYS A 409 30.25 6.33 3.17
CA LYS A 409 29.45 7.33 3.88
C LYS A 409 27.99 7.11 3.49
N SER A 410 27.17 6.66 4.44
CA SER A 410 25.72 6.67 4.26
C SER A 410 25.26 8.13 4.10
N GLN A 411 24.57 8.41 3.00
CA GLN A 411 24.00 9.72 2.69
C GLN A 411 22.57 9.52 2.23
N TYR A 412 21.68 10.44 2.60
CA TYR A 412 20.39 10.52 1.94
C TYR A 412 20.66 10.91 0.49
N ALA A 413 20.34 10.03 -0.45
CA ALA A 413 20.42 10.35 -1.86
C ALA A 413 19.29 11.31 -2.19
N ASP A 414 19.59 12.62 -2.15
CA ASP A 414 18.73 13.61 -2.77
C ASP A 414 18.68 13.27 -4.27
N ASN A 415 17.49 12.98 -4.82
CA ASN A 415 17.31 12.31 -6.11
C ASN A 415 18.01 13.03 -7.29
N LYS A 416 18.36 14.31 -7.10
CA LYS A 416 19.11 15.15 -8.04
C LYS A 416 20.52 14.65 -8.36
N GLU A 417 21.18 13.89 -7.48
CA GLU A 417 22.58 13.48 -7.70
C GLU A 417 22.73 12.10 -8.38
N THR A 418 21.74 11.21 -8.21
CA THR A 418 21.72 9.88 -8.85
C THR A 418 21.63 9.93 -10.38
N ASP A 419 21.00 10.96 -10.95
CA ASP A 419 20.93 11.13 -12.41
C ASP A 419 22.25 11.67 -13.01
N ARG A 420 23.04 12.43 -12.25
CA ARG A 420 24.40 12.82 -12.68
C ARG A 420 25.33 11.60 -12.74
N ALA A 421 25.24 10.68 -11.79
CA ALA A 421 26.01 9.44 -11.80
C ALA A 421 25.63 8.49 -12.97
N ARG A 422 24.37 8.55 -13.44
CA ARG A 422 23.91 7.80 -14.63
C ARG A 422 24.30 8.43 -15.97
N GLY A 423 24.79 9.67 -15.98
CA GLY A 423 25.26 10.36 -17.20
C GLY A 423 26.54 9.79 -17.82
N GLY A 424 27.24 8.86 -17.14
CA GLY A 424 28.42 8.18 -17.65
C GLY A 424 28.07 7.13 -18.70
N LYS A 425 28.21 7.48 -20.00
CA LYS A 425 27.94 6.59 -21.15
C LYS A 425 28.63 5.22 -21.07
N LEU A 426 27.93 4.21 -20.55
CA LEU A 426 28.16 2.82 -20.89
C LEU A 426 27.33 2.48 -22.13
N LYS A 427 28.01 2.15 -23.23
CA LYS A 427 27.35 1.58 -24.41
C LYS A 427 27.01 0.12 -24.12
N GLU A 428 25.76 -0.15 -23.79
CA GLU A 428 25.25 -1.52 -23.85
C GLU A 428 25.05 -1.92 -25.32
N GLU A 429 25.82 -2.89 -25.80
CA GLU A 429 25.51 -3.58 -27.05
C GLU A 429 24.35 -4.57 -26.83
N PRO A 430 23.39 -4.68 -27.76
CA PRO A 430 22.21 -5.49 -27.55
C PRO A 430 22.52 -6.99 -27.51
N VAL A 431 22.30 -7.60 -26.35
CA VAL A 431 22.42 -9.05 -26.12
C VAL A 431 21.45 -9.81 -27.03
N GLN A 432 21.99 -10.55 -28.00
CA GLN A 432 21.19 -11.37 -28.92
C GLN A 432 20.55 -12.55 -28.18
N LYS A 433 19.22 -12.53 -28.02
CA LYS A 433 18.45 -13.69 -27.58
C LYS A 433 18.51 -14.80 -28.65
N PRO A 434 18.81 -16.07 -28.29
CA PRO A 434 18.89 -17.15 -29.27
C PRO A 434 17.51 -17.48 -29.87
N LYS A 435 17.45 -17.63 -31.20
CA LYS A 435 16.22 -17.92 -31.95
C LYS A 435 15.69 -19.33 -31.66
N PRO A 436 14.37 -19.54 -31.45
CA PRO A 436 13.78 -20.86 -31.47
C PRO A 436 13.95 -21.54 -32.83
N LYS A 437 14.40 -22.80 -32.85
CA LYS A 437 14.52 -23.59 -34.09
C LYS A 437 13.14 -24.02 -34.56
N THR A 438 12.79 -23.68 -35.81
CA THR A 438 11.55 -24.09 -36.45
C THR A 438 11.63 -25.55 -36.92
N HIS A 439 10.78 -26.43 -36.37
CA HIS A 439 10.55 -27.75 -36.96
C HIS A 439 9.40 -27.71 -37.97
N ARG A 440 9.71 -28.17 -39.19
CA ARG A 440 8.91 -28.05 -40.40
C ARG A 440 8.05 -29.32 -40.58
N GLY A 441 6.75 -29.24 -40.27
CA GLY A 441 5.80 -30.38 -40.33
C GLY A 441 4.71 -30.20 -41.40
N LYS A 442 4.77 -31.01 -42.45
CA LYS A 442 3.91 -30.97 -43.65
C LYS A 442 2.39 -31.10 -43.39
N LYS A 443 1.59 -30.38 -44.18
CA LYS A 443 0.16 -30.69 -44.45
C LYS A 443 0.00 -32.15 -44.91
N ARG A 444 -1.09 -32.81 -44.49
CA ARG A 444 -1.82 -33.80 -45.30
C ARG A 444 -3.29 -33.91 -44.86
N SER A 445 -4.15 -34.11 -45.84
CA SER A 445 -5.59 -34.34 -45.75
C SER A 445 -5.91 -35.84 -45.61
N THR A 446 -7.09 -36.18 -45.11
CA THR A 446 -7.82 -37.39 -45.54
C THR A 446 -9.32 -37.31 -45.27
N GLN A 447 -10.10 -37.92 -46.18
CA GLN A 447 -11.54 -38.20 -46.05
C GLN A 447 -11.77 -39.61 -45.46
N GLU A 448 -12.97 -39.82 -44.92
CA GLU A 448 -13.81 -41.04 -44.93
C GLU A 448 -13.16 -42.45 -44.96
N LEU A 449 -13.54 -43.34 -44.01
CA LEU A 449 -14.47 -44.48 -44.25
C LEU A 449 -14.63 -45.46 -43.04
N LYS A 450 -15.90 -45.62 -42.62
CA LYS A 450 -16.67 -46.84 -42.21
C LYS A 450 -16.15 -47.99 -41.29
N GLN A 451 -17.10 -48.43 -40.43
CA GLN A 451 -17.37 -49.78 -39.87
C GLN A 451 -16.36 -50.34 -38.82
N GLU A 452 -16.71 -51.06 -37.74
CA GLU A 452 -17.97 -51.53 -37.09
C GLU A 452 -17.64 -51.99 -35.62
N GLY A 453 -18.53 -52.33 -34.68
CA GLY A 453 -20.01 -52.35 -34.60
C GLY A 453 -20.54 -53.17 -33.39
N GLY A 454 -21.65 -52.75 -32.75
CA GLY A 454 -22.38 -53.45 -31.66
C GLY A 454 -22.01 -53.06 -30.20
N GLY A 455 -22.94 -52.93 -29.23
CA GLY A 455 -24.42 -52.94 -29.32
C GLY A 455 -25.14 -52.69 -27.97
N VAL A 456 -26.36 -52.10 -28.08
CA VAL A 456 -27.60 -52.25 -27.26
C VAL A 456 -27.54 -52.25 -25.71
N GLU A 457 -28.18 -51.25 -25.06
CA GLU A 457 -29.46 -51.40 -24.32
C GLU A 457 -30.09 -50.03 -23.94
N ASP A 458 -31.40 -50.04 -23.66
CA ASP A 458 -32.36 -48.92 -23.82
C ASP A 458 -32.87 -48.28 -22.50
N THR A 459 -33.84 -47.35 -22.64
CA THR A 459 -34.83 -46.84 -21.65
C THR A 459 -34.39 -45.73 -20.67
N GLU A 460 -35.23 -44.77 -20.24
CA GLU A 460 -36.35 -44.04 -20.88
C GLU A 460 -36.69 -42.80 -19.99
N VAL A 461 -37.59 -41.90 -20.43
CA VAL A 461 -37.98 -40.66 -19.70
C VAL A 461 -39.49 -40.68 -19.35
N PRO A 462 -39.90 -40.15 -18.17
CA PRO A 462 -41.06 -39.22 -18.12
C PRO A 462 -40.82 -38.03 -17.14
N GLU A 463 -41.16 -36.76 -17.42
CA GLU A 463 -42.48 -36.10 -17.62
C GLU A 463 -43.31 -35.75 -16.33
N LYS A 464 -43.07 -34.52 -15.83
CA LYS A 464 -43.99 -33.41 -15.46
C LYS A 464 -45.39 -33.58 -14.79
N LYS A 465 -45.67 -32.58 -13.90
CA LYS A 465 -46.97 -31.94 -13.47
C LYS A 465 -47.79 -32.60 -12.32
N PRO A 466 -48.70 -31.86 -11.61
CA PRO A 466 -48.60 -30.48 -11.08
C PRO A 466 -49.33 -30.26 -9.70
N ARG A 467 -49.41 -28.97 -9.26
CA ARG A 467 -50.41 -28.34 -8.34
C ARG A 467 -50.36 -28.59 -6.83
N ASN A 468 -50.41 -27.50 -6.05
CA ASN A 468 -51.68 -27.02 -5.48
C ASN A 468 -51.66 -25.52 -5.12
N GLU A 469 -52.80 -24.87 -5.32
CA GLU A 469 -53.13 -23.51 -4.87
C GLU A 469 -53.73 -23.57 -3.45
N VAL A 470 -53.61 -22.49 -2.65
CA VAL A 470 -54.51 -22.21 -1.52
C VAL A 470 -54.82 -20.70 -1.55
N GLU A 471 -56.10 -20.38 -1.43
CA GLU A 471 -56.67 -19.03 -1.63
C GLU A 471 -56.60 -18.13 -0.38
N GLU A 472 -57.02 -16.88 -0.61
CA GLU A 472 -57.04 -15.74 0.31
C GLU A 472 -58.01 -15.88 1.50
N THR A 473 -57.77 -15.08 2.53
CA THR A 473 -58.85 -14.48 3.33
C THR A 473 -58.59 -12.99 3.54
N VAL A 474 -59.53 -12.16 3.10
CA VAL A 474 -59.56 -10.70 3.32
C VAL A 474 -60.46 -10.41 4.52
N GLU A 475 -60.06 -9.50 5.41
CA GLU A 475 -60.98 -8.81 6.33
C GLU A 475 -60.80 -7.30 6.20
N GLU A 476 -61.92 -6.59 6.05
CA GLU A 476 -61.95 -5.13 5.90
C GLU A 476 -62.23 -4.41 7.23
N GLY A 477 -61.53 -3.30 7.43
CA GLY A 477 -62.18 -2.04 7.82
C GLY A 477 -62.36 -1.72 9.31
N LYS A 478 -61.55 -0.75 9.78
CA LYS A 478 -62.07 0.43 10.51
C LYS A 478 -61.10 1.61 10.48
N THR A 479 -61.66 2.80 10.30
CA THR A 479 -60.98 4.11 10.20
C THR A 479 -60.80 4.79 11.56
N VAL A 480 -59.83 5.71 11.66
CA VAL A 480 -60.01 7.13 12.10
C VAL A 480 -58.65 7.87 12.12
N GLU A 481 -58.61 8.97 11.35
CA GLU A 481 -57.90 10.28 11.46
C GLU A 481 -56.45 10.45 11.97
N GLU A 482 -55.66 11.03 11.06
CA GLU A 482 -54.78 12.22 11.19
C GLU A 482 -53.56 12.29 12.14
N GLY A 483 -52.45 12.75 11.56
CA GLY A 483 -51.17 13.03 12.21
C GLY A 483 -50.06 13.26 11.19
N GLU A 484 -49.95 14.48 10.65
CA GLU A 484 -49.01 14.83 9.58
C GLU A 484 -47.53 14.69 9.99
N THR A 485 -46.70 14.16 9.09
CA THR A 485 -45.32 14.62 8.88
C THR A 485 -44.80 14.08 7.54
N GLU A 486 -44.70 14.95 6.55
CA GLU A 486 -44.26 14.57 5.21
C GLU A 486 -42.80 14.08 5.21
N LYS A 487 -42.61 12.81 4.80
CA LYS A 487 -41.33 12.31 4.30
C LYS A 487 -41.45 12.17 2.79
N GLU A 488 -40.66 12.93 2.03
CA GLU A 488 -40.54 12.72 0.58
C GLU A 488 -39.76 11.43 0.26
N GLY A 489 -40.43 10.28 0.40
CA GLY A 489 -39.99 9.01 -0.16
C GLY A 489 -40.62 8.77 -1.53
N LYS A 490 -40.02 9.27 -2.62
CA LYS A 490 -40.52 9.05 -3.99
C LYS A 490 -39.93 7.77 -4.63
N LYS A 491 -40.81 6.77 -4.75
CA LYS A 491 -40.87 5.72 -5.79
C LYS A 491 -39.56 5.08 -6.25
N HIS A 492 -39.23 3.88 -5.77
CA HIS A 492 -38.45 2.90 -6.55
C HIS A 492 -39.07 1.51 -6.44
N GLY A 493 -39.61 1.04 -7.57
CA GLY A 493 -40.20 -0.29 -7.77
C GLY A 493 -39.95 -0.81 -9.20
N ARG A 494 -38.89 -0.31 -9.84
CA ARG A 494 -38.44 -0.70 -11.18
C ARG A 494 -36.97 -1.09 -11.09
N LYS A 495 -36.69 -2.31 -11.53
CA LYS A 495 -35.33 -2.84 -11.65
C LYS A 495 -34.54 -2.05 -12.70
N TYR A 496 -33.33 -1.62 -12.40
CA TYR A 496 -32.44 -0.96 -13.38
C TYR A 496 -32.25 -1.82 -14.65
N ILE A 497 -32.35 -1.19 -15.82
CA ILE A 497 -32.17 -1.79 -17.15
C ILE A 497 -31.00 -1.09 -17.83
N TRP A 498 -30.06 -1.85 -18.40
CA TRP A 498 -28.94 -1.30 -19.17
C TRP A 498 -29.46 -0.52 -20.38
N GLN A 499 -29.06 0.74 -20.50
CA GLN A 499 -29.36 1.61 -21.63
C GLN A 499 -28.06 1.83 -22.42
N PRO A 500 -27.91 1.27 -23.64
CA PRO A 500 -26.84 1.62 -24.56
C PRO A 500 -26.92 3.09 -25.00
N GLY A 501 -25.79 3.64 -25.47
CA GLY A 501 -25.69 5.03 -25.94
C GLY A 501 -25.08 5.98 -24.90
N VAL A 502 -25.17 7.29 -25.17
CA VAL A 502 -24.64 8.34 -24.29
C VAL A 502 -25.51 8.43 -23.04
N ILE A 503 -24.93 8.14 -21.87
CA ILE A 503 -25.62 8.30 -20.57
C ILE A 503 -25.31 9.65 -19.90
N GLU A 504 -24.18 10.27 -20.24
CA GLU A 504 -23.84 11.63 -19.80
C GLU A 504 -22.82 12.27 -20.74
N ARG A 505 -22.88 13.60 -20.86
CA ARG A 505 -21.83 14.44 -21.44
C ARG A 505 -21.65 15.72 -20.63
N GLY A 506 -20.51 16.38 -20.76
CA GLY A 506 -20.24 17.63 -20.05
C GLY A 506 -18.83 18.15 -20.28
N HIS A 507 -18.42 19.15 -19.52
CA HIS A 507 -17.02 19.62 -19.54
C HIS A 507 -16.14 18.88 -18.56
N ILE A 508 -14.90 18.68 -18.97
CA ILE A 508 -13.83 18.11 -18.17
C ILE A 508 -12.74 19.16 -17.97
N TYR A 509 -12.24 19.24 -16.75
CA TYR A 509 -11.11 20.10 -16.41
C TYR A 509 -10.09 19.27 -15.61
N PHE A 510 -8.85 19.32 -16.04
CA PHE A 510 -7.73 18.69 -15.34
C PHE A 510 -6.99 19.74 -14.53
N PHE A 511 -6.85 19.50 -13.23
CA PHE A 511 -6.06 20.36 -12.35
C PHE A 511 -4.98 19.55 -11.65
N TYR A 512 -3.78 20.08 -11.49
CA TYR A 512 -2.82 19.54 -10.53
C TYR A 512 -2.66 20.51 -9.35
N ARG A 513 -2.34 20.01 -8.15
CA ARG A 513 -1.93 20.86 -7.02
C ARG A 513 -0.44 20.64 -6.73
N PRO A 514 0.37 21.70 -6.63
CA PRO A 514 1.74 21.62 -6.13
C PRO A 514 1.82 21.03 -4.71
N LYS A 515 3.03 20.66 -4.28
CA LYS A 515 3.34 20.33 -2.87
C LYS A 515 3.16 21.54 -1.96
N ILE A 516 2.99 21.27 -0.66
CA ILE A 516 2.93 22.31 0.37
C ILE A 516 4.24 23.12 0.34
N ALA A 517 4.15 24.44 0.45
CA ALA A 517 5.27 25.38 0.33
C ALA A 517 6.01 25.37 -1.03
N VAL A 518 5.42 24.78 -2.06
CA VAL A 518 5.83 24.96 -3.46
C VAL A 518 4.75 25.81 -4.13
N GLU A 519 5.06 27.07 -4.46
CA GLU A 519 4.10 27.96 -5.12
C GLU A 519 3.77 27.46 -6.53
N GLU A 520 4.80 26.97 -7.24
CA GLU A 520 4.75 26.55 -8.64
C GLU A 520 5.55 25.26 -8.87
N ALA A 521 4.97 24.33 -9.63
CA ALA A 521 5.59 23.05 -9.92
C ALA A 521 6.50 23.17 -11.15
N SER A 522 7.74 22.68 -11.03
CA SER A 522 8.70 22.61 -12.14
C SER A 522 8.75 21.22 -12.80
N SER A 523 8.03 20.24 -12.22
CA SER A 523 8.06 18.84 -12.62
C SER A 523 6.89 18.04 -12.04
N LEU A 524 6.67 16.82 -12.55
CA LEU A 524 5.73 15.85 -11.99
C LEU A 524 6.04 15.47 -10.51
N ASP A 525 7.30 15.61 -10.08
CA ASP A 525 7.67 15.34 -8.69
C ASP A 525 7.14 16.42 -7.74
N ASP A 526 7.03 17.67 -8.20
CA ASP A 526 6.47 18.80 -7.44
C ASP A 526 4.94 18.76 -7.34
N VAL A 527 4.27 17.96 -8.18
CA VAL A 527 2.84 17.70 -8.10
C VAL A 527 2.53 16.83 -6.88
N ALA A 528 1.62 17.28 -6.02
CA ALA A 528 1.08 16.49 -4.90
C ALA A 528 -0.12 15.63 -5.33
N ARG A 529 -1.03 16.18 -6.14
CA ARG A 529 -2.28 15.51 -6.57
C ARG A 529 -2.70 15.95 -7.97
N LEU A 530 -3.27 15.02 -8.73
CA LEU A 530 -3.99 15.27 -9.97
C LEU A 530 -5.50 15.10 -9.73
N TYR A 531 -6.26 16.09 -10.19
CA TYR A 531 -7.71 16.17 -10.08
C TYR A 531 -8.34 16.15 -11.47
N MET A 532 -9.52 15.54 -11.56
CA MET A 532 -10.39 15.57 -12.73
C MET A 532 -11.75 16.11 -12.26
N LEU A 533 -12.10 17.32 -12.70
CA LEU A 533 -13.40 17.92 -12.47
C LEU A 533 -14.30 17.63 -13.66
N LEU A 534 -15.44 17.00 -13.41
CA LEU A 534 -16.50 16.77 -14.40
C LEU A 534 -17.66 17.71 -14.08
N VAL A 535 -18.15 18.43 -15.09
CA VAL A 535 -19.33 19.31 -15.00
C VAL A 535 -20.36 18.80 -16.00
N PRO A 536 -21.28 17.90 -15.59
CA PRO A 536 -22.32 17.38 -16.48
C PRO A 536 -23.18 18.51 -17.06
N ARG A 537 -23.48 18.40 -18.35
CA ARG A 537 -24.47 19.22 -19.04
C ARG A 537 -25.70 18.37 -19.37
N PRO A 538 -26.93 18.90 -19.28
CA PRO A 538 -28.13 18.11 -19.59
C PRO A 538 -28.05 17.54 -21.02
N PRO A 539 -28.34 16.24 -21.22
CA PRO A 539 -28.67 15.75 -22.55
C PRO A 539 -30.05 16.30 -22.93
N GLU A 540 -30.11 17.17 -23.94
CA GLU A 540 -31.37 17.49 -24.60
C GLU A 540 -31.79 16.27 -25.45
N PHE A 541 -32.48 15.32 -24.81
CA PHE A 541 -33.17 14.26 -25.53
C PHE A 541 -34.29 14.84 -26.37
N SER A 542 -34.25 14.62 -27.68
CA SER A 542 -35.41 14.75 -28.55
C SER A 542 -35.84 13.37 -29.05
N MET A 543 -37.07 12.97 -28.73
CA MET A 543 -37.94 12.15 -29.58
C MET A 543 -39.39 12.29 -29.04
N PRO A 544 -40.37 12.68 -29.87
CA PRO A 544 -41.74 12.93 -29.42
C PRO A 544 -42.63 11.68 -29.51
N ALA A 545 -43.67 11.62 -28.67
CA ALA A 545 -44.84 10.77 -28.88
C ALA A 545 -46.11 11.43 -28.29
N ASP A 546 -47.19 11.38 -29.07
CA ASP A 546 -48.48 12.06 -28.90
C ASP A 546 -49.06 12.22 -27.48
N ASP A 547 -49.45 13.45 -27.13
CA ASP A 547 -50.88 13.75 -26.99
C ASP A 547 -51.20 15.19 -27.47
N SER A 548 -52.45 15.38 -27.85
CA SER A 548 -53.01 16.49 -28.60
C SER A 548 -53.24 17.77 -27.78
N SER A 549 -52.81 18.94 -28.30
CA SER A 549 -53.74 19.97 -28.84
C SER A 549 -53.15 21.39 -29.06
N LYS A 550 -53.54 21.99 -30.20
CA LYS A 550 -53.62 23.44 -30.55
C LYS A 550 -52.35 24.29 -30.80
N GLN A 551 -52.23 24.68 -32.08
CA GLN A 551 -51.88 26.03 -32.61
C GLN A 551 -50.41 26.54 -32.37
N GLN A 552 -49.73 27.23 -33.30
CA GLN A 552 -50.13 27.85 -34.58
C GLN A 552 -48.92 27.98 -35.56
N GLU A 553 -49.18 28.42 -36.80
CA GLU A 553 -48.25 28.65 -37.93
C GLU A 553 -47.08 29.62 -37.59
N ASN A 554 -45.92 29.71 -38.29
CA ASN A 554 -45.76 29.86 -39.75
C ASN A 554 -44.27 29.77 -40.24
N LYS A 555 -44.07 29.16 -41.42
CA LYS A 555 -43.03 29.37 -42.49
C LYS A 555 -41.57 29.79 -42.19
N GLY A 556 -40.64 29.03 -42.82
CA GLY A 556 -39.31 29.47 -43.27
C GLY A 556 -38.49 28.31 -43.83
N GLU A 557 -38.22 28.27 -45.14
CA GLU A 557 -37.39 27.24 -45.81
C GLU A 557 -35.92 27.66 -45.80
N GLU A 558 -34.97 26.74 -45.55
CA GLU A 558 -33.75 26.55 -46.37
C GLU A 558 -32.91 25.32 -45.95
N GLU A 559 -32.34 24.66 -46.98
CA GLU A 559 -31.29 23.63 -47.05
C GLU A 559 -31.30 22.37 -46.14
N MET A 560 -31.60 21.22 -46.75
CA MET A 560 -31.27 19.88 -46.23
C MET A 560 -29.77 19.55 -46.44
N THR A 561 -29.06 19.31 -45.35
CA THR A 561 -27.86 18.45 -45.34
C THR A 561 -28.24 17.13 -44.68
N LEU A 562 -27.98 15.98 -45.32
CA LEU A 562 -28.21 14.68 -44.68
C LEU A 562 -27.18 14.48 -43.54
N ILE A 563 -27.64 14.63 -42.31
CA ILE A 563 -26.95 14.09 -41.13
C ILE A 563 -27.28 12.60 -41.07
N SER A 564 -26.26 11.76 -40.85
CA SER A 564 -26.44 10.32 -40.62
C SER A 564 -27.13 10.07 -39.28
N GLU A 565 -28.22 9.29 -39.30
CA GLU A 565 -28.91 8.84 -38.08
C GLU A 565 -27.94 8.05 -37.16
N GLY A 566 -27.78 8.50 -35.91
CA GLY A 566 -26.95 7.81 -34.89
C GLY A 566 -26.26 8.73 -33.86
N ALA A 567 -26.04 10.00 -34.22
CA ALA A 567 -25.36 10.96 -33.36
C ALA A 567 -26.33 11.90 -32.62
N ASP A 568 -26.48 11.74 -31.29
CA ASP A 568 -27.27 12.62 -30.40
C ASP A 568 -26.62 14.01 -30.18
N VAL A 569 -26.30 14.69 -31.28
CA VAL A 569 -25.36 15.82 -31.32
C VAL A 569 -26.09 17.09 -31.75
N VAL A 570 -26.89 17.61 -30.82
CA VAL A 570 -27.22 19.03 -30.77
C VAL A 570 -26.57 19.60 -29.51
N PRO A 571 -25.66 20.60 -29.62
CA PRO A 571 -25.17 21.34 -28.47
C PRO A 571 -26.33 22.17 -27.89
N ALA A 572 -26.72 21.87 -26.65
CA ALA A 572 -27.75 22.63 -25.95
C ALA A 572 -27.27 24.09 -25.78
N LYS A 573 -28.17 25.06 -26.03
CA LYS A 573 -27.84 26.48 -25.91
C LYS A 573 -27.83 26.86 -24.43
N GLU A 574 -26.79 27.55 -23.96
CA GLU A 574 -26.61 27.82 -22.54
C GLU A 574 -27.82 28.55 -21.91
N ILE A 575 -28.40 27.94 -20.88
CA ILE A 575 -29.32 28.61 -19.96
C ILE A 575 -28.46 29.04 -18.76
N PRO A 576 -28.33 30.34 -18.45
CA PRO A 576 -27.53 30.81 -17.32
C PRO A 576 -28.25 30.52 -16.00
N THR A 577 -28.12 29.28 -15.50
CA THR A 577 -28.50 28.90 -14.14
C THR A 577 -27.29 28.92 -13.22
N ALA A 578 -27.40 29.59 -12.07
CA ALA A 578 -26.32 29.68 -11.08
C ALA A 578 -26.02 28.36 -10.32
N LYS A 579 -26.64 27.25 -10.74
CA LYS A 579 -26.44 25.91 -10.21
C LYS A 579 -26.01 24.98 -11.34
N LYS A 580 -24.75 24.60 -11.35
CA LYS A 580 -24.16 23.60 -12.26
C LYS A 580 -23.71 22.42 -11.40
N HIS A 581 -24.23 21.23 -11.70
CA HIS A 581 -23.77 20.01 -11.05
C HIS A 581 -22.31 19.73 -11.39
N TYR A 582 -21.54 19.21 -10.44
CA TYR A 582 -20.14 18.85 -10.64
C TYR A 582 -19.73 17.63 -9.81
N ARG A 583 -18.67 16.95 -10.28
CA ARG A 583 -17.96 15.89 -9.56
C ARG A 583 -16.46 16.14 -9.60
N LEU A 584 -15.82 16.18 -8.43
CA LEU A 584 -14.37 16.33 -8.31
C LEU A 584 -13.72 14.99 -7.94
N LEU A 585 -13.01 14.39 -8.91
CA LEU A 585 -12.29 13.14 -8.73
C LEU A 585 -10.81 13.42 -8.44
N VAL A 586 -10.20 12.63 -7.55
CA VAL A 586 -8.74 12.58 -7.37
C VAL A 586 -8.21 11.30 -8.02
N ILE A 587 -7.18 11.44 -8.85
CA ILE A 587 -6.48 10.31 -9.47
C ILE A 587 -5.47 9.74 -8.45
N GLY A 588 -5.48 8.43 -8.23
CA GLY A 588 -4.59 7.74 -7.29
C GLY A 588 -3.13 7.66 -7.74
N ARG A 589 -2.83 8.17 -8.93
CA ARG A 589 -1.49 8.42 -9.48
C ARG A 589 -1.43 9.89 -9.89
N LYS A 590 -0.22 10.46 -9.95
CA LYS A 590 -0.01 11.85 -10.38
C LYS A 590 -0.25 12.10 -11.88
N HIS A 591 -0.51 11.05 -12.65
CA HIS A 591 -0.76 11.08 -14.09
C HIS A 591 -1.89 10.11 -14.46
N LEU A 592 -2.49 10.28 -15.64
CA LEU A 592 -3.52 9.38 -16.18
C LEU A 592 -2.93 8.06 -16.71
N PRO A 593 -3.74 6.98 -16.83
CA PRO A 593 -3.32 5.73 -17.46
C PRO A 593 -3.01 5.95 -18.95
N ASP A 594 -1.86 5.47 -19.39
CA ASP A 594 -1.42 5.53 -20.80
C ASP A 594 -2.06 4.38 -21.62
N PRO A 595 -2.86 4.69 -22.68
CA PRO A 595 -3.42 3.68 -23.60
C PRO A 595 -2.40 3.03 -24.53
N ASP A 596 -1.26 3.67 -24.81
CA ASP A 596 -0.25 3.24 -25.78
C ASP A 596 0.93 2.49 -25.12
N ALA A 597 0.89 2.34 -23.79
CA ALA A 597 1.85 1.55 -23.03
C ALA A 597 1.96 0.10 -23.57
N GLY A 598 3.20 -0.38 -23.67
CA GLY A 598 3.58 -1.56 -24.46
C GLY A 598 2.83 -2.89 -24.22
N PRO A 599 2.97 -3.86 -25.14
CA PRO A 599 2.06 -4.99 -25.27
C PRO A 599 2.09 -5.95 -24.06
N GLY A 600 0.98 -6.04 -23.35
CA GLY A 600 0.75 -7.13 -22.37
C GLY A 600 -0.38 -6.92 -21.36
N ARG A 601 -0.67 -5.68 -20.95
CA ARG A 601 -1.78 -5.34 -20.03
C ARG A 601 -2.14 -3.86 -20.17
N LYS A 602 -3.43 -3.55 -20.31
CA LYS A 602 -3.95 -2.18 -20.23
C LYS A 602 -3.59 -1.57 -18.87
N GLN A 603 -3.06 -0.34 -18.84
CA GLN A 603 -2.87 0.37 -17.57
C GLN A 603 -4.21 0.56 -16.86
N THR A 604 -4.21 0.49 -15.53
CA THR A 604 -5.44 0.56 -14.72
C THR A 604 -5.14 1.32 -13.44
N PHE A 605 -5.65 2.55 -13.32
CA PHE A 605 -5.49 3.37 -12.12
C PHE A 605 -6.80 3.55 -11.38
N TRP A 606 -6.69 3.86 -10.09
CA TRP A 606 -7.82 4.23 -9.27
C TRP A 606 -8.11 5.72 -9.37
N ALA A 607 -9.39 6.07 -9.35
CA ALA A 607 -9.85 7.42 -9.05
C ALA A 607 -10.89 7.36 -7.94
N THR A 608 -10.97 8.41 -7.11
CA THR A 608 -11.97 8.50 -6.04
C THR A 608 -12.74 9.80 -6.19
N VAL A 609 -14.07 9.74 -6.12
CA VAL A 609 -14.92 10.94 -6.01
C VAL A 609 -14.71 11.57 -4.64
N THR A 610 -14.27 12.83 -4.61
CA THR A 610 -13.89 13.55 -3.38
C THR A 610 -14.80 14.71 -3.02
N ALA A 611 -15.57 15.22 -3.98
CA ALA A 611 -16.65 16.17 -3.75
C ALA A 611 -17.70 16.04 -4.88
N VAL A 612 -18.97 16.25 -4.54
CA VAL A 612 -20.10 16.35 -5.47
C VAL A 612 -20.99 17.51 -5.02
N GLY A 613 -21.52 18.30 -5.95
CA GLY A 613 -22.43 19.40 -5.59
C GLY A 613 -23.00 20.14 -6.79
N ASP A 614 -23.92 21.06 -6.52
CA ASP A 614 -24.63 21.86 -7.54
C ASP A 614 -24.14 23.32 -7.63
N ASP A 615 -23.00 23.63 -7.01
CA ASP A 615 -22.47 24.99 -6.84
C ASP A 615 -20.96 25.02 -7.11
N LEU A 616 -20.56 25.54 -8.26
CA LEU A 616 -19.14 25.63 -8.65
C LEU A 616 -18.31 26.56 -7.74
N THR A 617 -18.92 27.49 -7.00
CA THR A 617 -18.17 28.32 -6.03
C THR A 617 -17.58 27.48 -4.88
N SER A 618 -18.18 26.32 -4.59
CA SER A 618 -17.62 25.37 -3.64
C SER A 618 -16.40 24.61 -4.18
N VAL A 619 -16.28 24.47 -5.52
CA VAL A 619 -15.08 23.95 -6.19
C VAL A 619 -13.91 24.91 -6.04
N GLU A 620 -14.15 26.23 -6.13
CA GLU A 620 -13.12 27.23 -5.86
C GLU A 620 -12.51 27.07 -4.47
N LYS A 621 -13.34 26.87 -3.44
CA LYS A 621 -12.86 26.60 -2.08
C LYS A 621 -12.11 25.26 -2.00
N GLY A 622 -12.44 24.29 -2.85
CA GLY A 622 -11.78 22.99 -3.00
C GLY A 622 -10.38 23.08 -3.63
N LEU A 623 -10.25 23.86 -4.71
CA LEU A 623 -9.07 23.94 -5.56
C LEU A 623 -8.19 25.16 -5.29
N GLY A 624 -8.72 26.21 -4.69
CA GLY A 624 -8.02 27.45 -4.35
C GLY A 624 -6.92 27.28 -3.30
N GLU A 625 -6.24 28.39 -3.03
CA GLU A 625 -5.27 28.48 -1.94
C GLU A 625 -5.93 28.19 -0.58
N ARG A 626 -5.16 27.58 0.32
CA ARG A 626 -5.59 27.30 1.68
C ARG A 626 -4.47 27.62 2.64
N SER A 627 -4.60 28.78 3.26
CA SER A 627 -3.82 29.17 4.42
C SER A 627 -4.50 28.66 5.69
N TYR A 628 -3.83 27.81 6.47
CA TYR A 628 -4.37 27.29 7.73
C TYR A 628 -3.31 27.21 8.82
N GLU A 629 -3.69 27.66 10.02
CA GLU A 629 -2.87 27.47 11.21
C GLU A 629 -2.93 26.00 11.65
N THR A 630 -1.77 25.37 11.68
CA THR A 630 -1.58 24.09 12.33
C THR A 630 -1.06 24.31 13.74
N LYS A 631 -1.60 23.57 14.72
CA LYS A 631 -1.14 23.60 16.12
C LYS A 631 0.34 23.22 16.32
N THR A 632 1.01 22.77 15.26
CA THR A 632 2.35 22.19 15.28
C THR A 632 3.37 22.96 14.40
N ARG A 633 2.95 23.67 13.33
CA ARG A 633 3.86 24.43 12.42
C ARG A 633 3.47 25.91 12.19
N GLY A 634 2.44 26.42 12.87
CA GLY A 634 1.90 27.74 12.55
C GLY A 634 1.22 27.76 11.17
N HIS A 635 1.34 28.90 10.47
CA HIS A 635 0.63 29.20 9.23
C HIS A 635 1.17 28.40 8.02
N ARG A 636 0.49 27.31 7.66
CA ARG A 636 0.76 26.58 6.40
C ARG A 636 0.02 27.24 5.25
N HIS A 637 0.64 27.26 4.07
CA HIS A 637 0.02 27.68 2.82
C HIS A 637 0.06 26.52 1.82
N GLU A 638 -1.12 26.06 1.41
CA GLU A 638 -1.32 25.21 0.23
C GLU A 638 -1.70 26.12 -0.94
N SER A 639 -0.80 26.25 -1.92
CA SER A 639 -1.04 27.09 -3.11
C SER A 639 -2.16 26.52 -3.99
N THR A 640 -2.84 27.42 -4.71
CA THR A 640 -3.96 27.08 -5.60
C THR A 640 -3.58 26.00 -6.62
N ALA A 641 -4.52 25.09 -6.90
CA ALA A 641 -4.39 24.14 -7.99
C ALA A 641 -4.27 24.87 -9.34
N ARG A 642 -3.59 24.24 -10.29
CA ARG A 642 -3.26 24.79 -11.61
C ARG A 642 -4.04 24.05 -12.68
N LEU A 643 -4.70 24.78 -13.58
CA LEU A 643 -5.44 24.20 -14.69
C LEU A 643 -4.44 23.70 -15.75
N ALA A 644 -4.51 22.41 -16.08
CA ALA A 644 -3.63 21.75 -17.06
C ALA A 644 -4.38 21.33 -18.34
N GLY A 645 -5.72 21.35 -18.35
CA GLY A 645 -6.48 21.09 -19.57
C GLY A 645 -7.98 21.32 -19.37
N ARG A 646 -8.67 21.73 -20.44
CA ARG A 646 -10.14 21.81 -20.53
C ARG A 646 -10.62 21.10 -21.78
N GLY A 647 -11.74 20.42 -21.67
CA GLY A 647 -12.34 19.68 -22.77
C GLY A 647 -13.82 19.41 -22.58
N ALA A 648 -14.36 18.56 -23.44
CA ALA A 648 -15.61 17.84 -23.20
C ALA A 648 -15.35 16.35 -23.00
N TYR A 649 -16.29 15.70 -22.30
CA TYR A 649 -16.30 14.26 -22.08
C TYR A 649 -17.66 13.66 -22.37
N ALA A 650 -17.69 12.34 -22.59
CA ALA A 650 -18.90 11.54 -22.64
C ALA A 650 -18.71 10.22 -21.88
N PHE A 651 -19.73 9.79 -21.15
CA PHE A 651 -19.93 8.40 -20.75
C PHE A 651 -20.88 7.73 -21.73
N VAL A 652 -20.42 6.63 -22.33
CA VAL A 652 -21.18 5.85 -23.31
C VAL A 652 -21.23 4.40 -22.89
N ASN A 653 -22.44 3.88 -22.71
CA ASN A 653 -22.69 2.46 -22.53
C ASN A 653 -22.66 1.78 -23.91
N ASN A 654 -21.89 0.72 -24.05
CA ASN A 654 -21.89 -0.08 -25.27
C ASN A 654 -23.24 -0.81 -25.48
N GLU A 655 -23.45 -1.37 -26.67
CA GLU A 655 -24.53 -2.33 -26.94
C GLU A 655 -23.98 -3.76 -26.86
N PRO A 656 -24.11 -4.45 -25.71
CA PRO A 656 -23.42 -5.71 -25.49
C PRO A 656 -24.21 -6.90 -26.05
N ARG A 657 -23.55 -7.79 -26.81
CA ARG A 657 -24.16 -9.02 -27.33
C ARG A 657 -24.65 -9.99 -26.25
N VAL A 658 -24.11 -9.88 -25.03
CA VAL A 658 -24.48 -10.66 -23.85
C VAL A 658 -24.33 -9.78 -22.60
N PRO A 659 -25.11 -9.95 -21.52
CA PRO A 659 -25.06 -9.07 -20.35
C PRO A 659 -23.67 -8.94 -19.67
N SER A 660 -22.81 -9.95 -19.81
CA SER A 660 -21.44 -9.92 -19.27
C SER A 660 -20.43 -9.11 -20.11
N GLY A 661 -20.85 -8.60 -21.28
CA GLY A 661 -20.04 -7.73 -22.14
C GLY A 661 -20.42 -6.25 -22.03
N ALA A 662 -21.27 -5.89 -21.06
CA ALA A 662 -21.69 -4.53 -20.80
C ALA A 662 -20.51 -3.70 -20.25
N GLU A 663 -20.06 -2.71 -21.03
CA GLU A 663 -18.95 -1.82 -20.69
C GLU A 663 -19.35 -0.36 -20.92
N THR A 664 -18.97 0.50 -19.97
CA THR A 664 -19.13 1.95 -20.05
C THR A 664 -17.78 2.55 -20.37
N HIS A 665 -17.71 3.22 -21.52
CA HIS A 665 -16.56 3.99 -21.96
C HIS A 665 -16.69 5.43 -21.48
N PHE A 666 -15.63 5.94 -20.86
CA PHE A 666 -15.42 7.35 -20.58
C PHE A 666 -14.40 7.87 -21.59
N GLY A 667 -14.84 8.73 -22.50
CA GLY A 667 -13.98 9.38 -23.49
C GLY A 667 -13.94 10.88 -23.25
N TYR A 668 -12.81 11.50 -23.54
CA TYR A 668 -12.67 12.95 -23.55
C TYR A 668 -11.84 13.43 -24.74
N HIS A 669 -12.10 14.67 -25.14
CA HIS A 669 -11.29 15.43 -26.10
C HIS A 669 -11.03 16.82 -25.50
N LEU A 670 -9.82 17.36 -25.64
CA LEU A 670 -9.47 18.70 -25.15
C LEU A 670 -9.70 19.77 -26.22
N SER A 671 -10.43 20.83 -25.89
CA SER A 671 -10.30 22.12 -26.58
C SER A 671 -8.97 22.79 -26.19
N HIS A 672 -8.61 22.77 -24.90
CA HIS A 672 -7.47 23.53 -24.37
C HIS A 672 -6.46 22.69 -23.56
N PRO A 673 -5.14 22.86 -23.76
CA PRO A 673 -4.55 23.64 -24.86
C PRO A 673 -4.86 23.04 -26.24
N THR A 674 -4.70 23.87 -27.28
CA THR A 674 -4.80 23.41 -28.66
C THR A 674 -3.73 22.36 -28.95
N ASP A 675 -2.47 22.69 -28.63
CA ASP A 675 -1.31 21.81 -28.71
C ASP A 675 -0.92 21.25 -27.34
N ILE A 676 -0.57 19.97 -27.26
CA ILE A 676 -0.14 19.31 -26.01
C ILE A 676 1.30 19.71 -25.69
N GLY A 677 1.53 20.20 -24.47
CA GLY A 677 2.86 20.57 -23.96
C GLY A 677 3.38 19.64 -22.85
N GLU A 678 4.54 19.98 -22.32
CA GLU A 678 5.32 19.22 -21.33
C GLU A 678 4.51 18.93 -20.04
N VAL A 679 3.68 19.87 -19.60
CA VAL A 679 2.79 19.69 -18.42
C VAL A 679 1.78 18.58 -18.69
N GLN A 680 1.11 18.62 -19.84
CA GLN A 680 0.10 17.64 -20.22
C GLN A 680 0.72 16.27 -20.45
N GLU A 681 1.85 16.20 -21.16
CA GLU A 681 2.61 14.95 -21.37
C GLU A 681 3.02 14.30 -20.04
N ALA A 682 3.60 15.07 -19.12
CA ALA A 682 4.04 14.56 -17.81
C ALA A 682 2.87 14.11 -16.92
N LEU A 683 1.69 14.73 -17.05
CA LEU A 683 0.45 14.33 -16.39
C LEU A 683 -0.32 13.21 -17.15
N GLY A 684 0.19 12.73 -18.29
CA GLY A 684 -0.45 11.71 -19.12
C GLY A 684 -1.76 12.18 -19.77
N ILE A 685 -1.98 13.49 -19.88
CA ILE A 685 -3.16 14.09 -20.47
C ILE A 685 -2.95 14.22 -21.98
N LEU A 686 -3.60 13.34 -22.74
CA LEU A 686 -3.58 13.35 -24.21
C LEU A 686 -4.66 14.29 -24.77
N LYS A 687 -4.53 14.72 -26.03
CA LYS A 687 -5.54 15.53 -26.75
C LYS A 687 -6.91 14.85 -26.80
N ALA A 688 -6.92 13.54 -27.08
CA ALA A 688 -8.08 12.68 -27.08
C ALA A 688 -7.72 11.34 -26.43
N SER A 689 -8.55 10.84 -25.52
CA SER A 689 -8.32 9.56 -24.83
C SER A 689 -9.61 8.95 -24.30
N SER A 690 -9.58 7.63 -24.08
CA SER A 690 -10.72 6.85 -23.61
C SER A 690 -10.32 5.75 -22.62
N TYR A 691 -11.23 5.47 -21.70
CA TYR A 691 -11.07 4.51 -20.62
C TYR A 691 -12.35 3.67 -20.47
N VAL A 692 -12.21 2.38 -20.13
CA VAL A 692 -13.35 1.61 -19.59
C VAL A 692 -13.43 1.89 -18.10
N VAL A 693 -14.61 2.25 -17.61
CA VAL A 693 -14.82 2.67 -16.21
C VAL A 693 -15.63 1.64 -15.44
N GLN A 694 -15.04 1.15 -14.35
CA GLN A 694 -15.70 0.25 -13.41
C GLN A 694 -15.77 0.89 -12.03
N VAL A 695 -16.91 0.73 -11.34
CA VAL A 695 -17.15 1.23 -9.99
C VAL A 695 -17.05 0.08 -8.99
N LYS A 696 -16.30 0.28 -7.91
CA LYS A 696 -16.09 -0.71 -6.84
C LYS A 696 -17.31 -0.77 -5.93
N ASN A 697 -17.77 -1.99 -5.62
CA ASN A 697 -18.80 -2.22 -4.62
C ASN A 697 -18.25 -1.88 -3.21
N PRO A 698 -18.88 -0.97 -2.43
CA PRO A 698 -18.40 -0.61 -1.08
C PRO A 698 -18.49 -1.76 -0.06
N LEU A 699 -19.36 -2.74 -0.31
CA LEU A 699 -19.46 -3.98 0.48
C LEU A 699 -18.52 -5.08 -0.04
N GLY A 700 -17.95 -4.92 -1.23
CA GLY A 700 -17.00 -5.88 -1.80
C GLY A 700 -15.66 -5.88 -1.06
N PRO A 701 -14.99 -7.05 -0.94
CA PRO A 701 -13.72 -7.16 -0.21
C PRO A 701 -12.63 -6.33 -0.90
N PRO A 702 -11.68 -5.75 -0.13
CA PRO A 702 -10.60 -4.93 -0.68
C PRO A 702 -9.78 -5.72 -1.70
N THR A 703 -9.48 -5.10 -2.84
CA THR A 703 -8.55 -5.65 -3.83
C THR A 703 -7.12 -5.40 -3.36
N ALA A 704 -6.17 -6.25 -3.78
CA ALA A 704 -4.77 -6.17 -3.37
C ALA A 704 -4.08 -4.81 -3.65
N ILE A 705 -4.70 -3.93 -4.45
CA ILE A 705 -4.18 -2.61 -4.83
C ILE A 705 -4.85 -1.47 -4.02
N VAL A 706 -6.05 -1.67 -3.43
CA VAL A 706 -6.75 -0.65 -2.63
C VAL A 706 -7.32 -1.22 -1.34
N ARG A 707 -6.75 -0.72 -0.23
CA ARG A 707 -7.13 -0.98 1.16
C ARG A 707 -8.63 -0.83 1.40
N ALA A 708 -9.14 -1.53 2.40
CA ALA A 708 -10.50 -1.29 2.87
C ALA A 708 -10.56 0.10 3.52
N LYS A 709 -11.42 0.98 3.00
CA LYS A 709 -11.79 2.20 3.74
C LYS A 709 -12.53 1.78 5.03
N PRO A 710 -12.29 2.44 6.17
CA PRO A 710 -13.13 2.29 7.37
C PRO A 710 -14.60 2.50 7.01
N GLU A 711 -15.52 1.80 7.68
CA GLU A 711 -16.95 1.79 7.30
C GLU A 711 -17.56 3.19 7.19
N TYR A 712 -17.17 4.11 8.10
CA TYR A 712 -17.62 5.52 8.08
C TYR A 712 -17.08 6.35 6.89
N ARG A 713 -16.05 5.88 6.17
CA ARG A 713 -15.51 6.48 4.94
C ARG A 713 -15.89 5.71 3.67
N ARG A 714 -16.68 4.63 3.77
CA ARG A 714 -17.20 3.93 2.59
C ARG A 714 -18.39 4.70 2.04
N VAL A 715 -18.45 4.80 0.72
CA VAL A 715 -19.61 5.35 0.02
C VAL A 715 -20.87 4.54 0.39
N LYS A 716 -21.96 5.25 0.70
CA LYS A 716 -23.26 4.67 1.05
C LYS A 716 -24.24 4.89 -0.10
N TYR A 717 -24.24 3.97 -1.05
CA TYR A 717 -25.24 3.96 -2.10
C TYR A 717 -26.63 3.59 -1.54
N PRO A 718 -27.72 4.12 -2.12
CA PRO A 718 -29.08 3.69 -1.81
C PRO A 718 -29.29 2.22 -2.19
N ASP A 719 -30.26 1.57 -1.53
CA ASP A 719 -30.49 0.12 -1.68
C ASP A 719 -30.75 -0.29 -3.15
N TRP A 720 -31.38 0.55 -3.98
CA TRP A 720 -31.64 0.23 -5.39
C TRP A 720 -30.36 0.10 -6.23
N ILE A 721 -29.33 0.92 -5.99
CA ILE A 721 -28.02 0.78 -6.63
C ILE A 721 -27.37 -0.53 -6.16
N MET A 722 -27.51 -0.85 -4.88
CA MET A 722 -26.96 -2.07 -4.30
C MET A 722 -27.67 -3.34 -4.83
N SER A 723 -29.00 -3.34 -4.97
CA SER A 723 -29.78 -4.48 -5.46
C SER A 723 -29.74 -4.63 -6.97
N ASP A 724 -29.91 -3.55 -7.74
CA ASP A 724 -30.22 -3.68 -9.16
C ASP A 724 -28.96 -3.61 -10.04
N ILE A 725 -28.02 -2.73 -9.66
CA ILE A 725 -26.75 -2.55 -10.37
C ILE A 725 -25.72 -3.53 -9.81
N PHE A 726 -25.39 -3.44 -8.52
CA PHE A 726 -24.44 -4.36 -7.89
C PHE A 726 -25.00 -5.77 -7.70
N GLY A 727 -26.32 -5.98 -7.68
CA GLY A 727 -26.88 -7.32 -7.58
C GLY A 727 -26.85 -7.95 -6.19
N LYS A 728 -26.79 -7.14 -5.11
CA LYS A 728 -26.77 -7.61 -3.72
C LYS A 728 -27.90 -8.60 -3.46
N GLY A 729 -27.56 -9.85 -3.14
CA GLY A 729 -28.50 -10.95 -2.92
C GLY A 729 -29.01 -11.69 -4.17
N GLU A 730 -28.73 -11.21 -5.40
CA GLU A 730 -29.23 -11.81 -6.65
C GLU A 730 -28.17 -12.15 -7.71
N ARG A 731 -27.05 -11.42 -7.80
CA ARG A 731 -26.01 -11.60 -8.83
C ARG A 731 -24.62 -11.67 -8.20
N GLY A 732 -23.80 -12.60 -8.67
CA GLY A 732 -22.46 -12.86 -8.11
C GLY A 732 -22.45 -14.15 -7.27
N ARG A 733 -21.28 -14.48 -6.70
CA ARG A 733 -21.11 -15.66 -5.83
C ARG A 733 -21.26 -15.34 -4.33
N GLU A 734 -21.46 -14.06 -4.01
CA GLU A 734 -21.32 -13.50 -2.67
C GLU A 734 -22.58 -12.69 -2.29
N SER A 735 -22.87 -12.60 -1.00
CA SER A 735 -24.07 -11.91 -0.48
C SER A 735 -24.11 -10.41 -0.79
N PHE A 736 -22.96 -9.78 -1.01
CA PHE A 736 -22.85 -8.35 -1.33
C PHE A 736 -23.07 -8.00 -2.82
N GLY A 737 -23.16 -9.00 -3.70
CA GLY A 737 -23.33 -8.81 -5.14
C GLY A 737 -22.04 -8.95 -5.97
N LEU A 738 -21.99 -8.26 -7.11
CA LEU A 738 -20.79 -8.07 -7.93
C LEU A 738 -19.76 -7.19 -7.21
N ARG A 739 -18.48 -7.55 -7.28
CA ARG A 739 -17.37 -6.79 -6.66
C ARG A 739 -17.07 -5.47 -7.39
N PHE A 740 -17.26 -5.49 -8.71
CA PHE A 740 -17.16 -4.34 -9.61
C PHE A 740 -18.35 -4.39 -10.54
N THR A 741 -18.86 -3.21 -10.89
CA THR A 741 -19.85 -3.02 -11.96
C THR A 741 -19.31 -2.02 -12.97
N SER A 742 -19.80 -2.02 -14.19
CA SER A 742 -19.57 -0.90 -15.10
C SER A 742 -20.19 0.38 -14.53
N ALA A 743 -19.69 1.56 -14.91
CA ALA A 743 -20.31 2.86 -14.58
C ALA A 743 -21.64 3.09 -15.34
N ALA A 744 -22.55 2.12 -15.28
CA ALA A 744 -23.73 1.96 -16.13
C ALA A 744 -24.69 3.17 -16.10
N THR A 745 -24.67 3.93 -15.01
CA THR A 745 -25.54 5.07 -14.76
C THR A 745 -24.72 6.15 -14.04
N PRO A 746 -24.87 7.44 -14.37
CA PRO A 746 -24.04 8.51 -13.78
C PRO A 746 -24.18 8.62 -12.26
N GLU A 747 -25.33 8.21 -11.70
CA GLU A 747 -25.61 8.21 -10.28
C GLU A 747 -24.63 7.37 -9.45
N LEU A 748 -23.89 6.42 -10.05
CA LEU A 748 -22.80 5.72 -9.35
C LEU A 748 -21.64 6.68 -8.95
N LEU A 749 -21.54 7.83 -9.60
CA LEU A 749 -20.51 8.84 -9.42
C LEU A 749 -20.96 10.01 -8.53
N ASP A 750 -22.26 10.16 -8.27
CA ASP A 750 -22.86 11.26 -7.49
C ASP A 750 -22.67 11.15 -5.97
N TYR A 751 -21.80 10.24 -5.52
CA TYR A 751 -21.61 9.95 -4.10
C TYR A 751 -20.13 10.07 -3.71
N GLU A 752 -19.85 10.92 -2.73
CA GLU A 752 -18.50 11.09 -2.17
C GLU A 752 -17.94 9.76 -1.62
N GLY A 753 -16.64 9.54 -1.88
CA GLY A 753 -15.95 8.32 -1.50
C GLY A 753 -16.12 7.15 -2.48
N ALA A 754 -16.90 7.29 -3.56
CA ALA A 754 -16.99 6.31 -4.64
C ALA A 754 -15.61 6.05 -5.27
N ASP A 755 -15.26 4.78 -5.47
CA ASP A 755 -13.97 4.36 -6.04
C ASP A 755 -14.16 3.77 -7.43
N LEU A 756 -13.47 4.35 -8.41
CA LEU A 756 -13.46 3.97 -9.81
C LEU A 756 -12.14 3.29 -10.19
N LEU A 757 -12.21 2.37 -11.15
CA LEU A 757 -11.09 1.92 -11.97
C LEU A 757 -11.18 2.60 -13.34
N LEU A 758 -10.13 3.34 -13.69
CA LEU A 758 -9.90 3.88 -15.04
C LEU A 758 -8.97 2.90 -15.76
N ILE A 759 -9.52 2.10 -16.68
CA ILE A 759 -8.79 1.09 -17.46
C ILE A 759 -8.51 1.69 -18.84
N ALA A 760 -7.25 1.91 -19.18
CA ALA A 760 -6.85 2.53 -20.46
C ALA A 760 -7.46 1.77 -21.66
N ALA A 761 -8.18 2.48 -22.54
CA ALA A 761 -8.85 1.87 -23.68
C ALA A 761 -8.13 2.17 -25.00
N ARG A 762 -8.15 3.44 -25.44
CA ARG A 762 -7.53 3.92 -26.70
C ARG A 762 -7.24 5.43 -26.61
N SER A 763 -6.20 5.88 -27.31
CA SER A 763 -5.80 7.28 -27.50
C SER A 763 -6.14 7.79 -28.90
N GLY A 764 -6.14 9.13 -29.07
CA GLY A 764 -6.33 9.80 -30.37
C GLY A 764 -7.77 9.72 -30.90
N ASP A 765 -8.10 10.52 -31.90
CA ASP A 765 -9.50 10.73 -32.33
C ASP A 765 -10.12 9.45 -32.89
N ALA A 766 -9.37 8.71 -33.73
CA ALA A 766 -9.79 7.40 -34.22
C ALA A 766 -9.88 6.32 -33.12
N GLY A 767 -9.14 6.47 -32.01
CA GLY A 767 -9.25 5.59 -30.86
C GLY A 767 -10.45 5.93 -29.98
N LEU A 768 -10.72 7.22 -29.80
CA LEU A 768 -11.87 7.77 -29.11
C LEU A 768 -13.16 7.37 -29.82
N ASP A 769 -13.25 7.56 -31.14
CA ASP A 769 -14.45 7.22 -31.92
C ASP A 769 -14.77 5.73 -31.89
N VAL A 770 -13.77 4.85 -32.04
CA VAL A 770 -14.01 3.40 -31.91
C VAL A 770 -14.40 2.99 -30.48
N SER A 771 -14.10 3.81 -29.47
CA SER A 771 -14.46 3.53 -28.07
C SER A 771 -15.83 4.09 -27.67
N LEU A 772 -16.28 5.19 -28.26
CA LEU A 772 -17.60 5.77 -28.02
C LEU A 772 -18.65 5.27 -29.02
N GLY A 773 -18.23 4.87 -30.22
CA GLY A 773 -19.06 4.33 -31.29
C GLY A 773 -19.95 5.36 -31.99
N GLU A 774 -20.46 5.00 -33.16
CA GLU A 774 -21.51 5.74 -33.90
C GLU A 774 -21.18 7.23 -34.15
N GLY A 775 -19.93 7.56 -34.47
CA GLY A 775 -19.50 8.94 -34.77
C GLY A 775 -19.40 9.85 -33.54
N ARG A 776 -19.59 9.32 -32.33
CA ARG A 776 -19.57 10.11 -31.08
C ARG A 776 -18.19 10.65 -30.73
N GLY A 777 -17.11 10.03 -31.21
CA GLY A 777 -15.76 10.58 -31.05
C GLY A 777 -15.51 11.74 -31.99
N GLU A 778 -15.92 11.60 -33.26
CA GLU A 778 -15.87 12.66 -34.27
C GLU A 778 -16.72 13.88 -33.83
N ALA A 779 -17.93 13.65 -33.31
CA ALA A 779 -18.77 14.70 -32.76
C ALA A 779 -18.17 15.43 -31.54
N LEU A 780 -17.46 14.71 -30.67
CA LEU A 780 -16.76 15.32 -29.52
C LEU A 780 -15.57 16.17 -30.01
N HIS A 781 -14.86 15.70 -31.04
CA HIS A 781 -13.80 16.45 -31.70
C HIS A 781 -14.33 17.74 -32.36
N GLU A 782 -15.40 17.68 -33.16
CA GLU A 782 -16.02 18.85 -33.81
C GLU A 782 -16.51 19.90 -32.80
N ALA A 783 -17.10 19.47 -31.69
CA ALA A 783 -17.52 20.36 -30.61
C ALA A 783 -16.32 21.09 -30.00
N GLU A 784 -15.25 20.37 -29.67
CA GLU A 784 -14.05 20.95 -29.06
C GLU A 784 -13.20 21.77 -30.04
N GLU A 785 -13.19 21.47 -31.35
CA GLU A 785 -12.59 22.36 -32.37
C GLU A 785 -13.30 23.72 -32.48
N LYS A 786 -14.59 23.75 -32.16
CA LYS A 786 -15.36 25.00 -32.11
C LYS A 786 -15.06 25.75 -30.82
N GLU A 787 -14.99 25.05 -29.69
CA GLU A 787 -14.68 25.65 -28.38
C GLU A 787 -13.21 26.05 -28.23
N ALA A 788 -12.26 25.41 -28.92
CA ALA A 788 -10.83 25.82 -28.95
C ALA A 788 -10.58 27.20 -29.62
N LYS A 789 -11.65 27.90 -30.03
CA LYS A 789 -11.64 29.29 -30.52
C LYS A 789 -12.06 30.29 -29.44
N GLU A 790 -12.56 29.81 -28.30
CA GLU A 790 -12.86 30.62 -27.11
C GLU A 790 -11.55 31.14 -26.49
N SER A 791 -11.62 32.27 -25.81
CA SER A 791 -10.47 32.79 -25.07
C SER A 791 -10.29 32.07 -23.74
N VAL A 792 -9.05 31.98 -23.25
CA VAL A 792 -8.76 31.43 -21.91
C VAL A 792 -9.54 32.18 -20.81
N ASP A 793 -9.76 33.48 -20.99
CA ASP A 793 -10.59 34.32 -20.10
C ASP A 793 -12.08 33.91 -20.07
N GLU A 794 -12.60 33.28 -21.11
CA GLU A 794 -13.97 32.75 -21.15
C GLU A 794 -14.07 31.40 -20.41
N ILE A 795 -13.02 30.57 -20.48
CA ILE A 795 -12.93 29.30 -19.72
C ILE A 795 -12.97 29.55 -18.21
N PHE A 796 -12.19 30.52 -17.70
CA PHE A 796 -12.19 30.84 -16.26
C PHE A 796 -13.53 31.45 -15.80
N LYS A 797 -14.18 32.26 -16.64
CA LYS A 797 -15.56 32.73 -16.37
C LYS A 797 -16.56 31.57 -16.30
N GLU A 798 -16.41 30.52 -17.11
CA GLU A 798 -17.32 29.37 -17.11
C GLU A 798 -17.32 28.60 -15.78
N LEU A 799 -16.14 28.52 -15.15
CA LEU A 799 -15.90 27.92 -13.84
C LEU A 799 -16.26 28.84 -12.65
N ALA A 800 -16.68 30.07 -12.92
CA ALA A 800 -16.83 31.16 -11.95
C ALA A 800 -15.53 31.53 -11.21
N THR A 801 -14.36 31.19 -11.77
CA THR A 801 -13.04 31.40 -11.17
C THR A 801 -12.36 32.68 -11.65
N ASP A 802 -11.56 33.27 -10.76
CA ASP A 802 -10.76 34.46 -11.04
C ASP A 802 -9.39 34.10 -11.63
N TYR A 803 -8.97 34.82 -12.67
CA TYR A 803 -7.66 34.69 -13.32
C TYR A 803 -6.51 35.04 -12.35
N GLU A 804 -6.74 35.94 -11.38
CA GLU A 804 -5.75 36.24 -10.33
C GLU A 804 -5.52 35.07 -9.35
N LYS A 805 -6.42 34.08 -9.31
CA LYS A 805 -6.33 32.93 -8.37
C LYS A 805 -5.83 31.65 -9.04
N PHE A 806 -6.12 31.47 -10.32
CA PHE A 806 -5.76 30.28 -11.09
C PHE A 806 -5.00 30.70 -12.36
N PRO A 807 -3.65 30.71 -12.36
CA PRO A 807 -2.89 31.18 -13.51
C PRO A 807 -2.99 30.20 -14.70
N SER A 808 -2.94 30.77 -15.90
CA SER A 808 -3.11 30.07 -17.18
C SER A 808 -1.83 29.43 -17.73
N GLU A 809 -0.66 29.73 -17.17
CA GLU A 809 0.64 29.27 -17.68
C GLU A 809 0.73 27.72 -17.79
N PRO A 810 0.23 26.92 -16.82
CA PRO A 810 0.27 25.47 -16.95
C PRO A 810 -0.74 24.92 -17.98
N LEU A 811 -1.73 25.71 -18.38
CA LEU A 811 -2.62 25.40 -19.50
C LEU A 811 -1.90 25.59 -20.83
N THR A 812 -0.94 26.51 -20.97
CA THR A 812 -0.17 26.70 -22.21
C THR A 812 0.92 25.63 -22.42
N GLY A 813 1.17 24.80 -21.40
CA GLY A 813 1.89 23.53 -21.54
C GLY A 813 3.38 23.58 -21.19
N HIS A 814 3.85 24.62 -20.51
CA HIS A 814 5.21 24.67 -19.94
C HIS A 814 5.18 24.53 -18.42
N TRP A 815 6.13 23.77 -17.86
CA TRP A 815 6.49 23.93 -16.45
C TRP A 815 7.19 25.28 -16.27
N ILE A 816 7.19 25.78 -15.03
CA ILE A 816 7.74 27.10 -14.66
C ILE A 816 9.18 26.94 -14.15
#